data_AF-A0A8H5CSH5-F1
#
_entry.id   AF-A0A8H5CSH5-F1
#
_cell.length_a   1.000
_cell.length_b   1.000
_cell.length_c   1.000
_cell.angle_alpha   90.00
_cell.angle_beta   90.00
_cell.angle_gamma   90.00
#
_symmetry.space_group_name_H-M   'P 1'
#
loop_
_entity.id
_entity.type
_entity.pdbx_description
1 polymer ?
#
loop_
_entity_poly.entity_id
_entity_poly.type
_entity_poly.pdbx_seq_one_letter_code
_entity_poly.pdbx_strand_id
1 'polypeptide(L)'
;MSGSSRKKKPLPGLQQIFESIKGKRPSHHHQGPVGLYRCHGVNLWNISGLVRKYPEDDGRSLIGALRLAAFRLVEAGLEVKPGLETLLHVLQLASKTGATLAELGNNDIAASVLTSAAKYEEMLRGASDPDGSHRQSKACATIVYFSSRMEAAWKEGNYTVAEFMSQKIMDNEQRLALPVHDRLMLAAKFHGIGKSMLQDQTGPHRNKPSDAVLWLQRAFSIIDQLEDSMIHGIPQLRISILRSLARAYFLSESFDSAEATLEELAPSIDFSSDSASSEYQELRWLRLGVCRRRGAADSAVLEAYKPIIDNIELSESSLTDILQDLRSHSSQHMLVTNVNQHLLQRTLGCHTPDTDYVDRVLLSLIIHCSKDDNHSRAIEVIDAAFTSVCDADIQLKCVPATACLSLLWRYGDRHYNAKRWSEAADWFVAGSHRLLRDVSPTSTSKCFRKAALCYMEQKQYARASVVIRRCPSNEAATHYVTFLIAIHQGLDDEATEAVQNILDAPDFDRRMLLLATQISHASEMKTVLLKVLEALLKTLKVTNSGETVVEAMVLLRCIIRLALKLLMDPTANKLTLIKCVVNHFQTAKVLVNAACEQKAIALIIKDVSWLWRTAYNCAVQGCSDWEGYQEQISALFDLARDLLIAYCESSPVEVDSDLHVHLINASFSGVSGRVFAARELKSSGNSDVNRLRDLATEIKTCRARIVEVIEKHIIVDRSDSVRIQYFLHTLHVFETEILVQLKEWDQVLLLVDDIAKGGPLAIGTYEAIADILWAEKDCPVNVLCGGLEAILLASLDNNALSVEKFSRWLRAICTIILARNTPADRIKAIGYVEQAVTVMEQSIENEEPYPMDERFWLLSTSYNTGFESLEASMLDEAKRWFESSTIICKFVPGGTESAKKASVAYFTDSSIH
;
A
#
# COMPACT_ATOMS: atom_id res chain seq x y z
N MET A 1 -72.34 -54.17 -19.98
CA MET A 1 -73.68 -53.67 -19.63
C MET A 1 -74.00 -52.47 -20.49
N SER A 2 -74.99 -52.66 -21.36
CA SER A 2 -75.52 -51.72 -22.34
C SER A 2 -76.27 -50.56 -21.66
N GLY A 3 -75.78 -49.33 -21.85
CA GLY A 3 -76.47 -48.10 -21.50
C GLY A 3 -76.48 -47.17 -22.71
N SER A 4 -77.61 -47.17 -23.43
CA SER A 4 -77.86 -46.38 -24.64
C SER A 4 -77.80 -44.87 -24.38
N SER A 5 -76.71 -44.22 -24.80
CA SER A 5 -76.65 -42.76 -24.93
C SER A 5 -77.05 -42.37 -26.35
N ARG A 6 -78.32 -41.97 -26.52
CA ARG A 6 -78.83 -41.35 -27.75
C ARG A 6 -78.03 -40.07 -28.02
N LYS A 7 -77.10 -40.14 -28.96
CA LYS A 7 -76.56 -38.98 -29.70
C LYS A 7 -77.74 -38.26 -30.39
N LYS A 8 -78.30 -37.23 -29.75
CA LYS A 8 -79.16 -36.25 -30.43
C LYS A 8 -78.25 -35.33 -31.24
N LYS A 9 -78.20 -35.59 -32.56
CA LYS A 9 -77.70 -34.64 -33.56
C LYS A 9 -78.36 -33.26 -33.35
N PRO A 10 -77.65 -32.14 -33.54
CA PRO A 10 -78.27 -30.83 -33.54
C PRO A 10 -79.27 -30.76 -34.71
N LEU A 11 -80.47 -30.26 -34.42
CA LEU A 11 -81.55 -30.08 -35.41
C LEU A 11 -81.06 -29.17 -36.55
N PRO A 12 -81.02 -29.65 -37.82
CA PRO A 12 -80.61 -28.84 -38.98
C PRO A 12 -81.52 -27.62 -39.25
N GLY A 13 -82.69 -27.55 -38.59
CA GLY A 13 -83.67 -26.47 -38.79
C GLY A 13 -83.36 -25.15 -38.09
N LEU A 14 -82.57 -25.13 -37.00
CA LEU A 14 -82.28 -23.88 -36.29
C LEU A 14 -81.31 -22.97 -37.05
N GLN A 15 -80.39 -23.57 -37.81
CA GLN A 15 -79.43 -22.84 -38.65
C GLN A 15 -80.09 -22.25 -39.91
N GLN A 16 -81.13 -22.91 -40.44
CA GLN A 16 -81.97 -22.37 -41.52
C GLN A 16 -82.89 -21.23 -41.05
N ILE A 17 -83.48 -21.33 -39.85
CA ILE A 17 -84.23 -20.20 -39.25
C ILE A 17 -83.29 -19.03 -38.97
N PHE A 18 -82.05 -19.33 -38.57
CA PHE A 18 -81.00 -18.35 -38.32
C PHE A 18 -80.57 -17.58 -39.59
N GLU A 19 -80.48 -18.23 -40.75
CA GLU A 19 -80.22 -17.51 -42.01
C GLU A 19 -81.43 -16.68 -42.49
N SER A 20 -82.65 -17.13 -42.21
CA SER A 20 -83.87 -16.39 -42.61
C SER A 20 -84.08 -15.09 -41.84
N ILE A 21 -83.57 -14.96 -40.62
CA ILE A 21 -83.83 -13.80 -39.73
C ILE A 21 -82.66 -12.78 -39.76
N LYS A 22 -81.53 -13.14 -40.39
CA LYS A 22 -80.25 -12.42 -40.31
C LYS A 22 -80.21 -11.02 -40.93
N GLY A 23 -81.27 -10.53 -41.58
CA GLY A 23 -81.19 -9.25 -42.29
C GLY A 23 -82.49 -8.49 -42.61
N LYS A 24 -83.67 -8.95 -42.18
CA LYS A 24 -84.92 -8.24 -42.50
C LYS A 24 -85.86 -8.16 -41.30
N ARG A 25 -86.27 -6.95 -40.93
CA ARG A 25 -87.51 -6.73 -40.15
C ARG A 25 -88.63 -7.50 -40.87
N PRO A 26 -89.42 -8.35 -40.18
CA PRO A 26 -90.67 -8.81 -40.74
C PRO A 26 -91.51 -7.58 -41.09
N SER A 27 -91.90 -7.43 -42.35
CA SER A 27 -92.76 -6.32 -42.78
C SER A 27 -94.15 -6.48 -42.14
N HIS A 28 -94.81 -5.35 -41.84
CA HIS A 28 -96.14 -5.27 -41.21
C HIS A 28 -97.30 -5.91 -42.02
N HIS A 29 -97.02 -6.78 -42.98
CA HIS A 29 -98.01 -7.35 -43.92
C HIS A 29 -98.09 -8.88 -43.89
N HIS A 30 -97.65 -9.54 -42.82
CA HIS A 30 -97.94 -10.96 -42.59
C HIS A 30 -98.87 -11.16 -41.39
N GLN A 31 -100.16 -11.38 -41.68
CA GLN A 31 -101.16 -11.84 -40.73
C GLN A 31 -100.92 -13.33 -40.39
N GLY A 32 -99.92 -13.60 -39.55
CA GLY A 32 -99.85 -14.85 -38.78
C GLY A 32 -100.49 -14.65 -37.39
N PRO A 33 -100.86 -15.71 -36.66
CA PRO A 33 -101.48 -15.58 -35.34
C PRO A 33 -100.49 -14.92 -34.36
N VAL A 34 -100.76 -13.66 -34.01
CA VAL A 34 -99.95 -12.77 -33.15
C VAL A 34 -99.51 -13.46 -31.85
N GLY A 35 -100.37 -14.30 -31.25
CA GLY A 35 -100.06 -15.05 -30.03
C GLY A 35 -99.00 -16.16 -30.19
N LEU A 36 -98.85 -16.74 -31.39
CA LEU A 36 -97.89 -17.84 -31.62
C LEU A 36 -96.44 -17.34 -31.63
N TYR A 37 -96.19 -16.17 -32.23
CA TYR A 37 -94.86 -15.56 -32.30
C TYR A 37 -94.34 -15.16 -30.91
N ARG A 38 -95.21 -14.59 -30.06
CA ARG A 38 -94.87 -14.21 -28.69
C ARG A 38 -94.46 -15.42 -27.84
N CYS A 39 -95.21 -16.53 -27.88
CA CYS A 39 -94.88 -17.75 -27.12
C CYS A 39 -93.57 -18.39 -27.58
N HIS A 40 -93.29 -18.44 -28.88
CA HIS A 40 -92.02 -18.96 -29.40
C HIS A 40 -90.83 -18.08 -29.01
N GLY A 41 -91.01 -16.75 -29.01
CA GLY A 41 -89.99 -15.81 -28.56
C GLY A 41 -89.64 -15.97 -27.08
N VAL A 42 -90.64 -16.11 -26.21
CA VAL A 42 -90.42 -16.36 -24.76
C VAL A 42 -89.72 -17.71 -24.52
N ASN A 43 -90.07 -18.75 -25.28
CA ASN A 43 -89.39 -20.05 -25.18
C ASN A 43 -87.93 -19.96 -25.59
N LEU A 44 -87.61 -19.27 -26.70
CA LEU A 44 -86.23 -19.04 -27.13
C LEU A 44 -85.43 -18.21 -26.11
N TRP A 45 -86.08 -17.24 -25.46
CA TRP A 45 -85.47 -16.48 -24.37
C TRP A 45 -85.09 -17.37 -23.19
N ASN A 46 -86.01 -18.23 -22.75
CA ASN A 46 -85.76 -19.16 -21.65
C ASN A 46 -84.67 -20.18 -22.01
N ILE A 47 -84.64 -20.66 -23.26
CA ILE A 47 -83.56 -21.51 -23.78
C ILE A 47 -82.21 -20.78 -23.72
N SER A 48 -82.17 -19.47 -24.05
CA SER A 48 -80.94 -18.68 -23.92
C SER A 48 -80.38 -18.65 -22.50
N GLY A 49 -81.24 -18.78 -21.48
CA GLY A 49 -80.85 -18.90 -20.07
C GLY A 49 -80.36 -20.30 -19.66
N LEU A 50 -80.66 -21.33 -20.46
CA LEU A 50 -80.29 -22.73 -20.20
C LEU A 50 -78.99 -23.15 -20.92
N VAL A 51 -78.49 -22.34 -21.86
CA VAL A 51 -77.20 -22.58 -22.53
C VAL A 51 -76.08 -22.47 -21.49
N ARG A 52 -75.57 -23.61 -21.01
CA ARG A 52 -74.41 -23.68 -20.10
C ARG A 52 -73.14 -23.27 -20.85
N LYS A 53 -72.28 -22.47 -20.19
CA LYS A 53 -70.90 -22.24 -20.61
C LYS A 53 -70.14 -23.58 -20.57
N TYR A 54 -69.98 -24.23 -21.72
CA TYR A 54 -69.05 -25.35 -21.85
C TYR A 54 -67.62 -24.80 -21.98
N PRO A 55 -66.58 -25.50 -21.48
CA PRO A 55 -65.24 -24.91 -21.35
C PRO A 55 -64.54 -24.60 -22.68
N GLU A 56 -64.94 -25.24 -23.78
CA GLU A 56 -64.21 -25.19 -25.06
C GLU A 56 -64.90 -24.39 -26.17
N ASP A 57 -66.10 -23.85 -25.95
CA ASP A 57 -66.77 -22.99 -26.94
C ASP A 57 -67.51 -21.84 -26.23
N ASP A 58 -67.18 -20.61 -26.59
CA ASP A 58 -67.71 -19.41 -25.96
C ASP A 58 -69.16 -19.17 -26.40
N GLY A 59 -70.08 -19.96 -25.83
CA GLY A 59 -71.51 -19.97 -26.13
C GLY A 59 -72.22 -18.62 -25.96
N ARG A 60 -71.51 -17.56 -25.59
CA ARG A 60 -71.97 -16.16 -25.59
C ARG A 60 -72.49 -15.73 -26.96
N SER A 61 -71.82 -16.11 -28.06
CA SER A 61 -72.28 -15.78 -29.42
C SER A 61 -73.64 -16.43 -29.74
N LEU A 62 -73.82 -17.69 -29.33
CA LEU A 62 -75.09 -18.40 -29.45
C LEU A 62 -76.18 -17.79 -28.55
N ILE A 63 -75.84 -17.40 -27.32
CA ILE A 63 -76.77 -16.70 -26.41
C ILE A 63 -77.21 -15.37 -27.02
N GLY A 64 -76.28 -14.58 -27.56
CA GLY A 64 -76.58 -13.32 -28.25
C GLY A 64 -77.53 -13.51 -29.43
N ALA A 65 -77.28 -14.52 -30.26
CA ALA A 65 -78.14 -14.89 -31.38
C ALA A 65 -79.54 -15.34 -30.93
N LEU A 66 -79.64 -16.19 -29.91
CA LEU A 66 -80.91 -16.66 -29.36
C LEU A 66 -81.72 -15.52 -28.74
N ARG A 67 -81.05 -14.61 -28.00
CA ARG A 67 -81.69 -13.42 -27.43
C ARG A 67 -82.19 -12.46 -28.50
N LEU A 68 -81.43 -12.25 -29.57
CA LEU A 68 -81.84 -11.44 -30.72
C LEU A 68 -83.06 -12.04 -31.43
N ALA A 69 -83.03 -13.33 -31.74
CA ALA A 69 -84.14 -14.02 -32.37
C ALA A 69 -85.40 -14.01 -31.48
N ALA A 70 -85.23 -14.28 -30.18
CA ALA A 70 -86.30 -14.21 -29.18
C ALA A 70 -86.93 -12.82 -29.14
N PHE A 71 -86.11 -11.76 -29.05
CA PHE A 71 -86.60 -10.39 -29.02
C PHE A 71 -87.35 -10.02 -30.30
N ARG A 72 -86.82 -10.32 -31.49
CA ARG A 72 -87.48 -9.98 -32.76
C ARG A 72 -88.82 -10.72 -32.96
N LEU A 73 -88.93 -11.96 -32.47
CA LEU A 73 -90.20 -12.72 -32.49
C LEU A 73 -91.23 -12.15 -31.51
N VAL A 74 -90.79 -11.74 -30.31
CA VAL A 74 -91.66 -11.04 -29.37
C VAL A 74 -92.09 -9.67 -29.94
N GLU A 75 -91.17 -8.91 -30.54
CA GLU A 75 -91.44 -7.60 -31.17
C GLU A 75 -92.45 -7.70 -32.32
N ALA A 76 -92.34 -8.73 -33.16
CA ALA A 76 -93.29 -8.98 -34.25
C ALA A 76 -94.69 -9.40 -33.77
N GLY A 77 -94.78 -9.97 -32.57
CA GLY A 77 -96.04 -10.39 -31.92
C GLY A 77 -96.65 -9.35 -30.98
N LEU A 78 -96.21 -8.08 -31.04
CA LEU A 78 -96.76 -7.01 -30.19
C LEU A 78 -98.03 -6.40 -30.77
N GLU A 79 -98.99 -6.14 -29.89
CA GLU A 79 -100.16 -5.33 -30.18
C GLU A 79 -99.77 -3.86 -30.41
N VAL A 80 -100.60 -3.12 -31.16
CA VAL A 80 -100.35 -1.70 -31.49
C VAL A 80 -100.30 -0.81 -30.25
N LYS A 81 -101.02 -1.19 -29.18
CA LYS A 81 -100.99 -0.56 -27.85
C LYS A 81 -100.84 -1.64 -26.77
N PRO A 82 -99.61 -2.10 -26.47
CA PRO A 82 -99.38 -3.11 -25.45
C PRO A 82 -99.67 -2.56 -24.05
N GLY A 83 -100.26 -3.40 -23.19
CA GLY A 83 -100.49 -3.08 -21.79
C GLY A 83 -99.20 -2.90 -20.98
N LEU A 84 -99.31 -2.30 -19.79
CA LEU A 84 -98.19 -1.92 -18.92
C LEU A 84 -97.20 -3.06 -18.65
N GLU A 85 -97.67 -4.25 -18.25
CA GLU A 85 -96.81 -5.42 -17.99
C GLU A 85 -96.09 -5.93 -19.24
N THR A 86 -96.75 -5.86 -20.39
CA THR A 86 -96.14 -6.28 -21.67
C THR A 86 -95.05 -5.28 -22.09
N LEU A 87 -95.28 -3.98 -21.90
CA LEU A 87 -94.26 -2.95 -22.11
C LEU A 87 -93.04 -3.14 -21.20
N LEU A 88 -93.25 -3.44 -19.92
CA LEU A 88 -92.16 -3.73 -18.97
C LEU A 88 -91.31 -4.91 -19.42
N HIS A 89 -91.95 -6.03 -19.78
CA HIS A 89 -91.24 -7.24 -20.22
C HIS A 89 -90.49 -7.03 -21.52
N VAL A 90 -91.10 -6.39 -22.52
CA VAL A 90 -90.45 -6.14 -23.82
C VAL A 90 -89.29 -5.16 -23.68
N LEU A 91 -89.43 -4.10 -22.88
CA LEU A 91 -88.35 -3.15 -22.63
C LEU A 91 -87.15 -3.84 -21.97
N GLN A 92 -87.38 -4.69 -20.96
CA GLN A 92 -86.32 -5.47 -20.32
C GLN A 92 -85.68 -6.48 -21.29
N LEU A 93 -86.49 -7.16 -22.11
CA LEU A 93 -86.03 -8.11 -23.13
C LEU A 93 -85.11 -7.42 -24.15
N ALA A 94 -85.56 -6.29 -24.69
CA ALA A 94 -84.82 -5.49 -25.65
C ALA A 94 -83.51 -4.97 -25.04
N SER A 95 -83.56 -4.45 -23.81
CA SER A 95 -82.40 -3.85 -23.13
C SER A 95 -81.34 -4.89 -22.78
N LYS A 96 -81.74 -6.08 -22.32
CA LYS A 96 -80.81 -7.20 -22.03
C LYS A 96 -80.25 -7.79 -23.33
N THR A 97 -81.05 -7.89 -24.38
CA THR A 97 -80.60 -8.33 -25.72
C THR A 97 -79.57 -7.37 -26.29
N GLY A 98 -79.86 -6.07 -26.26
CA GLY A 98 -78.96 -5.01 -26.71
C GLY A 98 -77.62 -5.03 -25.96
N ALA A 99 -77.64 -5.13 -24.63
CA ALA A 99 -76.42 -5.25 -23.83
C ALA A 99 -75.59 -6.48 -24.19
N THR A 100 -76.22 -7.64 -24.35
CA THR A 100 -75.52 -8.90 -24.71
C THR A 100 -74.86 -8.78 -26.09
N LEU A 101 -75.55 -8.17 -27.06
CA LEU A 101 -75.00 -7.98 -28.41
C LEU A 101 -73.85 -6.97 -28.42
N ALA A 102 -73.94 -5.91 -27.60
CA ALA A 102 -72.85 -4.95 -27.43
C ALA A 102 -71.63 -5.58 -26.75
N GLU A 103 -71.82 -6.47 -25.77
CA GLU A 103 -70.72 -7.25 -25.17
C GLU A 103 -70.00 -8.17 -26.17
N LEU A 104 -70.72 -8.63 -27.21
CA LEU A 104 -70.17 -9.45 -28.28
C LEU A 104 -69.50 -8.65 -29.42
N GLY A 105 -69.49 -7.31 -29.32
CA GLY A 105 -68.95 -6.43 -30.37
C GLY A 105 -69.88 -6.23 -31.57
N ASN A 106 -71.12 -6.74 -31.54
CA ASN A 106 -72.12 -6.55 -32.60
C ASN A 106 -72.86 -5.22 -32.45
N ASN A 107 -72.10 -4.13 -32.48
CA ASN A 107 -72.53 -2.77 -32.14
C ASN A 107 -73.72 -2.28 -33.00
N ASP A 108 -73.70 -2.52 -34.30
CA ASP A 108 -74.80 -2.07 -35.21
C ASP A 108 -76.14 -2.73 -34.87
N ILE A 109 -76.12 -4.03 -34.55
CA ILE A 109 -77.31 -4.80 -34.21
C ILE A 109 -77.80 -4.42 -32.81
N ALA A 110 -76.88 -4.22 -31.87
CA ALA A 110 -77.19 -3.74 -30.53
C ALA A 110 -77.88 -2.36 -30.58
N ALA A 111 -77.33 -1.41 -31.36
CA ALA A 111 -77.92 -0.10 -31.59
C ALA A 111 -79.35 -0.20 -32.16
N SER A 112 -79.56 -1.09 -33.13
CA SER A 112 -80.88 -1.34 -33.73
C SER A 112 -81.90 -1.85 -32.71
N VAL A 113 -81.51 -2.81 -31.87
CA VAL A 113 -82.38 -3.37 -30.81
C VAL A 113 -82.69 -2.31 -29.74
N LEU A 114 -81.68 -1.53 -29.34
CA LEU A 114 -81.87 -0.47 -28.33
C LEU A 114 -82.64 0.74 -28.87
N THR A 115 -82.64 0.95 -30.18
CA THR A 115 -83.52 1.93 -30.84
C THR A 115 -84.98 1.48 -30.79
N SER A 116 -85.25 0.17 -30.96
CA SER A 116 -86.59 -0.38 -30.67
C SER A 116 -86.95 -0.21 -29.19
N ALA A 117 -86.00 -0.46 -28.28
CA ALA A 117 -86.19 -0.27 -26.84
C ALA A 117 -86.57 1.17 -26.46
N ALA A 118 -86.00 2.18 -27.13
CA ALA A 118 -86.35 3.58 -26.93
C ALA A 118 -87.85 3.85 -27.12
N LYS A 119 -88.47 3.24 -28.14
CA LYS A 119 -89.91 3.37 -28.41
C LYS A 119 -90.74 2.78 -27.28
N TYR A 120 -90.31 1.64 -26.73
CA TYR A 120 -91.00 1.00 -25.61
C TYR A 120 -90.84 1.78 -24.31
N GLU A 121 -89.69 2.42 -24.08
CA GLU A 121 -89.49 3.32 -22.94
C GLU A 121 -90.41 4.55 -23.03
N GLU A 122 -90.52 5.16 -24.21
CA GLU A 122 -91.41 6.30 -24.45
C GLU A 122 -92.89 5.95 -24.22
N MET A 123 -93.32 4.79 -24.75
CA MET A 123 -94.67 4.26 -24.52
C MET A 123 -94.91 3.92 -23.03
N LEU A 124 -93.90 3.36 -22.35
CA LEU A 124 -93.97 3.05 -20.93
C LEU A 124 -94.06 4.32 -20.08
N ARG A 125 -93.39 5.41 -20.47
CA ARG A 125 -93.46 6.71 -19.79
C ARG A 125 -94.88 7.27 -19.79
N GLY A 126 -95.56 7.19 -20.93
CA GLY A 126 -96.96 7.64 -21.10
C GLY A 126 -98.05 6.69 -20.56
N ALA A 127 -97.70 5.47 -20.14
CA ALA A 127 -98.67 4.50 -19.63
C ALA A 127 -99.15 4.87 -18.21
N SER A 128 -100.47 4.84 -18.01
CA SER A 128 -101.12 5.11 -16.72
C SER A 128 -100.94 3.93 -15.75
N ASP A 129 -100.43 4.22 -14.55
CA ASP A 129 -100.31 3.29 -13.42
C ASP A 129 -101.09 3.86 -12.22
N PRO A 130 -102.43 3.78 -12.26
CA PRO A 130 -103.30 4.47 -11.30
C PRO A 130 -103.12 3.97 -9.85
N ASP A 131 -102.70 2.72 -9.66
CA ASP A 131 -102.52 2.09 -8.34
C ASP A 131 -101.08 2.19 -7.82
N GLY A 132 -100.14 2.63 -8.66
CA GLY A 132 -98.71 2.74 -8.33
C GLY A 132 -98.01 1.40 -8.05
N SER A 133 -98.69 0.28 -8.32
CA SER A 133 -98.22 -1.08 -8.02
C SER A 133 -97.00 -1.48 -8.86
N HIS A 134 -96.84 -0.88 -10.04
CA HIS A 134 -95.74 -1.18 -10.96
C HIS A 134 -94.61 -0.13 -10.92
N ARG A 135 -94.65 0.83 -9.97
CA ARG A 135 -93.66 1.92 -9.86
C ARG A 135 -92.21 1.43 -9.81
N GLN A 136 -91.92 0.40 -9.01
CA GLN A 136 -90.56 -0.17 -8.90
C GLN A 136 -90.14 -0.92 -10.17
N SER A 137 -91.04 -1.72 -10.75
CA SER A 137 -90.78 -2.46 -11.98
C SER A 137 -90.57 -1.52 -13.18
N LYS A 138 -91.30 -0.41 -13.23
CA LYS A 138 -91.15 0.68 -14.21
C LYS A 138 -89.78 1.34 -14.08
N ALA A 139 -89.39 1.73 -12.86
CA ALA A 139 -88.06 2.28 -12.60
C ALA A 139 -86.92 1.32 -12.99
N CYS A 140 -87.03 0.04 -12.61
CA CYS A 140 -86.05 -0.99 -12.96
C CYS A 140 -85.93 -1.20 -14.47
N ALA A 141 -87.05 -1.36 -15.18
CA ALA A 141 -87.04 -1.54 -16.64
C ALA A 141 -86.44 -0.33 -17.37
N THR A 142 -86.78 0.90 -16.94
CA THR A 142 -86.27 2.15 -17.52
C THR A 142 -84.77 2.33 -17.25
N ILE A 143 -84.27 2.04 -16.03
CA ILE A 143 -82.85 2.19 -15.72
C ILE A 143 -82.01 1.10 -16.40
N VAL A 144 -82.51 -0.13 -16.49
CA VAL A 144 -81.85 -1.20 -17.27
C VAL A 144 -81.74 -0.79 -18.74
N TYR A 145 -82.77 -0.16 -19.31
CA TYR A 145 -82.69 0.40 -20.66
C TYR A 145 -81.61 1.47 -20.80
N PHE A 146 -81.66 2.51 -19.97
CA PHE A 146 -80.67 3.59 -20.05
C PHE A 146 -79.25 3.07 -19.82
N SER A 147 -79.05 2.17 -18.86
CA SER A 147 -77.76 1.54 -18.56
C SER A 147 -77.24 0.69 -19.73
N SER A 148 -78.10 -0.12 -20.35
CA SER A 148 -77.75 -0.91 -21.54
C SER A 148 -77.45 -0.03 -22.75
N ARG A 149 -78.19 1.07 -22.95
CA ARG A 149 -77.94 2.01 -24.06
C ARG A 149 -76.68 2.83 -23.86
N MET A 150 -76.40 3.23 -22.62
CA MET A 150 -75.16 3.89 -22.22
C MET A 150 -73.94 3.04 -22.55
N GLU A 151 -73.94 1.77 -22.12
CA GLU A 151 -72.82 0.86 -22.34
C GLU A 151 -72.63 0.50 -23.83
N ALA A 152 -73.73 0.29 -24.57
CA ALA A 152 -73.66 0.04 -26.01
C ALA A 152 -73.14 1.26 -26.78
N ALA A 153 -73.63 2.47 -26.46
CA ALA A 153 -73.15 3.71 -27.06
C ALA A 153 -71.67 3.95 -26.78
N TRP A 154 -71.19 3.60 -25.57
CA TRP A 154 -69.77 3.63 -25.24
C TRP A 154 -68.95 2.70 -26.14
N LYS A 155 -69.37 1.44 -26.29
CA LYS A 155 -68.69 0.45 -27.14
C LYS A 155 -68.78 0.76 -28.65
N GLU A 156 -69.81 1.50 -29.06
CA GLU A 156 -69.98 2.05 -30.42
C GLU A 156 -69.02 3.24 -30.71
N GLY A 157 -68.38 3.82 -29.68
CA GLY A 157 -67.60 5.06 -29.80
C GLY A 157 -68.45 6.33 -29.83
N ASN A 158 -69.75 6.23 -29.52
CA ASN A 158 -70.68 7.36 -29.49
C ASN A 158 -70.79 7.95 -28.07
N TYR A 159 -69.78 8.74 -27.71
CA TYR A 159 -69.61 9.28 -26.36
C TYR A 159 -70.72 10.22 -25.92
N THR A 160 -71.26 11.04 -26.83
CA THR A 160 -72.33 12.00 -26.52
C THR A 160 -73.62 11.30 -26.11
N VAL A 161 -73.96 10.20 -26.77
CA VAL A 161 -75.12 9.38 -26.42
C VAL A 161 -74.88 8.64 -25.10
N ALA A 162 -73.67 8.11 -24.87
CA ALA A 162 -73.33 7.47 -23.61
C ALA A 162 -73.47 8.45 -22.43
N GLU A 163 -72.93 9.66 -22.57
CA GLU A 163 -73.02 10.71 -21.55
C GLU A 163 -74.46 11.17 -21.30
N PHE A 164 -75.24 11.38 -22.36
CA PHE A 164 -76.65 11.74 -22.24
C PHE A 164 -77.45 10.68 -21.47
N MET A 165 -77.24 9.40 -21.78
CA MET A 165 -77.90 8.28 -21.10
C MET A 165 -77.45 8.16 -19.64
N SER A 166 -76.16 8.37 -19.37
CA SER A 166 -75.62 8.48 -18.01
C SER A 166 -76.33 9.57 -17.20
N GLN A 167 -76.48 10.77 -17.78
CA GLN A 167 -77.18 11.87 -17.11
C GLN A 167 -78.64 11.52 -16.79
N LYS A 168 -79.34 10.87 -17.72
CA LYS A 168 -80.71 10.36 -17.49
C LYS A 168 -80.81 9.35 -16.35
N ILE A 169 -79.77 8.55 -16.13
CA ILE A 169 -79.70 7.61 -15.00
C ILE A 169 -79.50 8.40 -13.70
N MET A 170 -78.60 9.38 -13.69
CA MET A 170 -78.25 10.14 -12.49
C MET A 170 -79.37 11.09 -12.02
N ASP A 171 -80.08 11.71 -12.95
CA ASP A 171 -81.20 12.64 -12.69
C ASP A 171 -82.47 11.92 -12.22
N ASN A 172 -82.55 10.60 -12.38
CA ASN A 172 -83.75 9.85 -12.03
C ASN A 172 -83.71 9.41 -10.56
N GLU A 173 -84.47 10.10 -9.70
CA GLU A 173 -84.59 9.75 -8.27
C GLU A 173 -85.10 8.32 -8.02
N GLN A 174 -85.81 7.73 -8.99
CA GLN A 174 -86.30 6.35 -8.88
C GLN A 174 -85.17 5.30 -8.91
N ARG A 175 -83.92 5.70 -9.21
CA ARG A 175 -82.73 4.85 -9.06
C ARG A 175 -82.52 4.37 -7.62
N LEU A 176 -82.98 5.14 -6.64
CA LEU A 176 -82.91 4.79 -5.22
C LEU A 176 -83.86 3.63 -4.86
N ALA A 177 -84.94 3.46 -5.62
CA ALA A 177 -85.92 2.38 -5.44
C ALA A 177 -85.48 1.04 -6.07
N LEU A 178 -84.32 1.00 -6.73
CA LEU A 178 -83.78 -0.22 -7.31
C LEU A 178 -83.32 -1.21 -6.24
N PRO A 179 -83.44 -2.53 -6.50
CA PRO A 179 -82.78 -3.55 -5.70
C PRO A 179 -81.28 -3.28 -5.56
N VAL A 180 -80.70 -3.64 -4.42
CA VAL A 180 -79.27 -3.39 -4.14
C VAL A 180 -78.36 -4.04 -5.18
N HIS A 181 -78.70 -5.25 -5.65
CA HIS A 181 -77.94 -5.94 -6.70
C HIS A 181 -77.93 -5.16 -8.03
N ASP A 182 -79.05 -4.55 -8.42
CA ASP A 182 -79.14 -3.78 -9.66
C ASP A 182 -78.32 -2.48 -9.57
N ARG A 183 -78.30 -1.84 -8.38
CA ARG A 183 -77.44 -0.68 -8.10
C ARG A 183 -75.96 -1.04 -8.12
N LEU A 184 -75.60 -2.20 -7.58
CA LEU A 184 -74.22 -2.72 -7.63
C LEU A 184 -73.76 -2.95 -9.08
N MET A 185 -74.59 -3.60 -9.90
CA MET A 185 -74.29 -3.83 -11.32
C MET A 185 -74.21 -2.50 -12.10
N LEU A 186 -75.04 -1.52 -11.76
CA LEU A 186 -74.99 -0.19 -12.35
C LEU A 186 -73.68 0.53 -12.01
N ALA A 187 -73.26 0.52 -10.74
CA ALA A 187 -71.98 1.07 -10.30
C ALA A 187 -70.80 0.40 -11.03
N ALA A 188 -70.84 -0.93 -11.20
CA ALA A 188 -69.81 -1.68 -11.93
C ALA A 188 -69.74 -1.28 -13.42
N LYS A 189 -70.87 -0.97 -14.06
CA LYS A 189 -70.89 -0.47 -15.45
C LYS A 189 -70.29 0.93 -15.58
N PHE A 190 -70.63 1.85 -14.67
CA PHE A 190 -70.01 3.19 -14.61
C PHE A 190 -68.50 3.09 -14.38
N HIS A 191 -68.09 2.22 -13.45
CA HIS A 191 -66.68 1.92 -13.17
C HIS A 191 -65.96 1.35 -14.39
N GLY A 192 -66.56 0.38 -15.10
CA GLY A 192 -65.98 -0.22 -16.29
C GLY A 192 -65.72 0.78 -17.42
N ILE A 193 -66.66 1.71 -17.66
CA ILE A 193 -66.48 2.80 -18.62
C ILE A 193 -65.33 3.71 -18.18
N GLY A 194 -65.36 4.20 -16.94
CA GLY A 194 -64.30 5.05 -16.40
C GLY A 194 -62.91 4.40 -16.41
N LYS A 195 -62.81 3.11 -16.09
CA LYS A 195 -61.56 2.34 -16.15
C LYS A 195 -61.05 2.18 -17.58
N SER A 196 -61.94 1.92 -18.55
CA SER A 196 -61.55 1.80 -19.96
C SER A 196 -60.98 3.11 -20.51
N MET A 197 -61.53 4.26 -20.11
CA MET A 197 -60.97 5.58 -20.45
C MET A 197 -59.54 5.78 -19.95
N LEU A 198 -59.19 5.21 -18.79
CA LEU A 198 -57.84 5.32 -18.24
C LEU A 198 -56.82 4.40 -18.92
N GLN A 199 -57.29 3.33 -19.58
CA GLN A 199 -56.46 2.35 -20.30
C GLN A 199 -56.19 2.74 -21.76
N ASP A 200 -57.15 3.39 -22.42
CA ASP A 200 -57.11 3.69 -23.86
C ASP A 200 -56.37 5.01 -24.18
N GLN A 201 -55.10 5.12 -23.76
CA GLN A 201 -54.30 6.34 -23.92
C GLN A 201 -53.56 6.44 -25.27
N THR A 202 -53.59 5.39 -26.08
CA THR A 202 -52.83 5.26 -27.35
C THR A 202 -53.71 5.26 -28.60
N GLY A 203 -55.04 5.28 -28.46
CA GLY A 203 -55.98 5.33 -29.57
C GLY A 203 -56.13 6.70 -30.24
N PRO A 204 -56.68 6.79 -31.46
CA PRO A 204 -56.87 8.03 -32.21
C PRO A 204 -57.87 9.01 -31.56
N HIS A 205 -58.66 8.55 -30.58
CA HIS A 205 -59.59 9.36 -29.80
C HIS A 205 -59.14 9.41 -28.34
N ARG A 206 -58.22 10.32 -28.06
CA ARG A 206 -57.66 10.53 -26.72
C ARG A 206 -58.74 11.10 -25.79
N ASN A 207 -59.35 10.24 -24.97
CA ASN A 207 -60.29 10.70 -23.95
C ASN A 207 -59.50 11.46 -22.85
N LYS A 208 -60.04 12.59 -22.38
CA LYS A 208 -59.33 13.34 -21.32
C LYS A 208 -59.46 12.57 -20.00
N PRO A 209 -58.40 12.51 -19.19
CA PRO A 209 -58.48 11.92 -17.85
C PRO A 209 -59.57 12.55 -16.97
N SER A 210 -59.89 13.84 -17.20
CA SER A 210 -61.01 14.55 -16.57
C SER A 210 -62.37 13.94 -16.85
N ASP A 211 -62.55 13.34 -18.02
CA ASP A 211 -63.84 12.75 -18.41
C ASP A 211 -64.03 11.44 -17.63
N ALA A 212 -62.95 10.66 -17.44
CA ALA A 212 -62.96 9.46 -16.61
C ALA A 212 -63.35 9.75 -15.15
N VAL A 213 -62.92 10.89 -14.60
CA VAL A 213 -63.30 11.34 -13.25
C VAL A 213 -64.83 11.42 -13.13
N LEU A 214 -65.53 12.01 -14.10
CA LEU A 214 -66.99 12.14 -14.05
C LEU A 214 -67.70 10.78 -13.99
N TRP A 215 -67.24 9.81 -14.78
CA TRP A 215 -67.80 8.45 -14.78
C TRP A 215 -67.53 7.70 -13.46
N LEU A 216 -66.33 7.87 -12.91
CA LEU A 216 -65.92 7.24 -11.66
C LEU A 216 -66.59 7.87 -10.43
N GLN A 217 -66.80 9.19 -10.42
CA GLN A 217 -67.59 9.89 -9.40
C GLN A 217 -69.04 9.42 -9.40
N ARG A 218 -69.64 9.24 -10.59
CA ARG A 218 -71.00 8.67 -10.71
C ARG A 218 -71.05 7.25 -10.16
N ALA A 219 -70.05 6.41 -10.49
CA ALA A 219 -69.92 5.06 -9.91
C ALA A 219 -69.81 5.11 -8.37
N PHE A 220 -68.98 6.00 -7.84
CA PHE A 220 -68.76 6.16 -6.41
C PHE A 220 -70.01 6.65 -5.69
N SER A 221 -70.73 7.64 -6.23
CA SER A 221 -71.98 8.13 -5.64
C SER A 221 -73.07 7.05 -5.50
N ILE A 222 -73.04 6.03 -6.36
CA ILE A 222 -73.98 4.90 -6.29
C ILE A 222 -73.50 3.88 -5.24
N ILE A 223 -72.19 3.59 -5.16
CA ILE A 223 -71.65 2.61 -4.21
C ILE A 223 -71.66 3.13 -2.77
N ASP A 224 -71.41 4.42 -2.56
CA ASP A 224 -71.38 5.07 -1.25
C ASP A 224 -72.76 5.02 -0.55
N GLN A 225 -73.83 5.10 -1.34
CA GLN A 225 -75.21 4.92 -0.85
C GLN A 225 -75.56 3.48 -0.44
N LEU A 226 -74.66 2.51 -0.65
CA LEU A 226 -74.86 1.08 -0.36
C LEU A 226 -74.01 0.58 0.82
N GLU A 227 -73.28 1.48 1.51
CA GLU A 227 -72.28 1.15 2.52
C GLU A 227 -72.82 0.30 3.70
N ASP A 228 -74.07 0.51 4.11
CA ASP A 228 -74.72 -0.23 5.22
C ASP A 228 -75.27 -1.62 4.84
N SER A 229 -75.09 -2.06 3.58
CA SER A 229 -75.69 -3.30 3.07
C SER A 229 -74.78 -4.52 3.27
N MET A 230 -75.31 -5.59 3.89
CA MET A 230 -74.61 -6.87 4.18
C MET A 230 -74.26 -7.73 2.94
N ILE A 231 -74.23 -7.16 1.73
CA ILE A 231 -74.00 -7.93 0.49
C ILE A 231 -72.51 -8.09 0.21
N HIS A 232 -72.08 -9.34 0.03
CA HIS A 232 -70.73 -9.69 -0.42
C HIS A 232 -70.44 -9.07 -1.81
N GLY A 233 -69.38 -8.25 -1.91
CA GLY A 233 -68.91 -7.63 -3.17
C GLY A 233 -68.91 -6.10 -3.19
N ILE A 234 -69.67 -5.43 -2.31
CA ILE A 234 -69.71 -3.96 -2.22
C ILE A 234 -68.34 -3.37 -1.83
N PRO A 235 -67.64 -3.88 -0.79
CA PRO A 235 -66.33 -3.33 -0.39
C PRO A 235 -65.26 -3.48 -1.49
N GLN A 236 -65.22 -4.62 -2.19
CA GLN A 236 -64.27 -4.86 -3.26
C GLN A 236 -64.48 -3.90 -4.45
N LEU A 237 -65.75 -3.65 -4.82
CA LEU A 237 -66.07 -2.70 -5.88
C LEU A 237 -65.76 -1.25 -5.47
N ARG A 238 -66.06 -0.86 -4.22
CA ARG A 238 -65.70 0.46 -3.67
C ARG A 238 -64.19 0.71 -3.78
N ILE A 239 -63.37 -0.23 -3.33
CA ILE A 239 -61.91 -0.16 -3.44
C ILE A 239 -61.50 -0.01 -4.92
N SER A 240 -62.05 -0.82 -5.83
CA SER A 240 -61.71 -0.74 -7.26
C SER A 240 -62.08 0.62 -7.90
N ILE A 241 -63.22 1.19 -7.51
CA ILE A 241 -63.67 2.52 -7.95
C ILE A 241 -62.73 3.59 -7.43
N LEU A 242 -62.49 3.64 -6.11
CA LEU A 242 -61.61 4.62 -5.47
C LEU A 242 -60.19 4.58 -6.06
N ARG A 243 -59.64 3.38 -6.33
CA ARG A 243 -58.33 3.22 -6.98
C ARG A 243 -58.29 3.83 -8.38
N SER A 244 -59.33 3.55 -9.18
CA SER A 244 -59.44 4.10 -10.53
C SER A 244 -59.63 5.62 -10.48
N LEU A 245 -60.39 6.11 -9.49
CA LEU A 245 -60.65 7.52 -9.26
C LEU A 245 -59.39 8.29 -8.84
N ALA A 246 -58.58 7.74 -7.92
CA ALA A 246 -57.28 8.29 -7.54
C ALA A 246 -56.34 8.42 -8.74
N ARG A 247 -56.28 7.38 -9.60
CA ARG A 247 -55.50 7.41 -10.84
C ARG A 247 -56.02 8.46 -11.82
N ALA A 248 -57.35 8.59 -11.96
CA ALA A 248 -57.98 9.61 -12.81
C ALA A 248 -57.68 11.03 -12.32
N TYR A 249 -57.76 11.27 -11.00
CA TYR A 249 -57.41 12.55 -10.40
C TYR A 249 -55.93 12.91 -10.58
N PHE A 250 -55.02 11.93 -10.42
CA PHE A 250 -53.61 12.15 -10.67
C PHE A 250 -53.32 12.51 -12.14
N LEU A 251 -53.90 11.78 -13.09
CA LEU A 251 -53.72 12.05 -14.52
C LEU A 251 -54.41 13.34 -15.02
N SER A 252 -55.41 13.82 -14.28
CA SER A 252 -56.08 15.11 -14.54
C SER A 252 -55.49 16.27 -13.73
N GLU A 253 -54.35 16.06 -13.06
CA GLU A 253 -53.63 17.06 -12.26
C GLU A 253 -54.42 17.60 -11.05
N SER A 254 -55.49 16.92 -10.63
CA SER A 254 -56.26 17.25 -9.42
C SER A 254 -55.66 16.55 -8.19
N PHE A 255 -54.47 17.00 -7.79
CA PHE A 255 -53.67 16.30 -6.78
C PHE A 255 -54.30 16.31 -5.37
N ASP A 256 -55.01 17.37 -4.97
CA ASP A 256 -55.74 17.41 -3.69
C ASP A 256 -56.80 16.30 -3.61
N SER A 257 -57.59 16.15 -4.67
CA SER A 257 -58.62 15.12 -4.77
C SER A 257 -58.01 13.73 -4.82
N ALA A 258 -56.86 13.57 -5.51
CA ALA A 258 -56.13 12.31 -5.56
C ALA A 258 -55.63 11.89 -4.17
N GLU A 259 -55.07 12.82 -3.40
CA GLU A 259 -54.60 12.55 -2.03
C GLU A 259 -55.74 12.18 -1.10
N ALA A 260 -56.84 12.96 -1.07
CA ALA A 260 -58.00 12.64 -0.26
C ALA A 260 -58.57 11.24 -0.59
N THR A 261 -58.62 10.88 -1.87
CA THR A 261 -59.05 9.54 -2.32
C THR A 261 -58.09 8.44 -1.86
N LEU A 262 -56.78 8.72 -1.83
CA LEU A 262 -55.76 7.78 -1.36
C LEU A 262 -55.75 7.64 0.17
N GLU A 263 -56.05 8.71 0.92
CA GLU A 263 -56.23 8.67 2.37
C GLU A 263 -57.45 7.82 2.75
N GLU A 264 -58.56 7.95 2.03
CA GLU A 264 -59.74 7.09 2.22
C GLU A 264 -59.43 5.61 1.94
N LEU A 265 -58.52 5.33 1.01
CA LEU A 265 -58.05 3.98 0.71
C LEU A 265 -57.08 3.43 1.75
N ALA A 266 -56.36 4.26 2.51
CA ALA A 266 -55.24 3.84 3.36
C ALA A 266 -55.61 2.72 4.37
N PRO A 267 -56.72 2.79 5.13
CA PRO A 267 -57.10 1.72 6.06
C PRO A 267 -57.35 0.39 5.35
N SER A 268 -57.95 0.43 4.14
CA SER A 268 -58.25 -0.78 3.36
C SER A 268 -56.99 -1.45 2.79
N ILE A 269 -55.88 -0.71 2.70
CA ILE A 269 -54.57 -1.19 2.24
C ILE A 269 -53.78 -1.80 3.41
N ASP A 270 -53.86 -1.20 4.59
CA ASP A 270 -53.05 -1.59 5.76
C ASP A 270 -53.61 -2.81 6.53
N PHE A 271 -54.93 -3.08 6.44
CA PHE A 271 -55.58 -4.22 7.12
C PHE A 271 -55.77 -5.47 6.22
N SER A 272 -55.37 -5.41 4.95
CA SER A 272 -55.52 -6.54 4.02
C SER A 272 -54.41 -7.58 4.23
N SER A 273 -54.78 -8.87 4.30
CA SER A 273 -53.82 -9.99 4.39
C SER A 273 -52.95 -10.17 3.14
N ASP A 274 -53.22 -9.42 2.06
CA ASP A 274 -52.57 -9.48 0.76
C ASP A 274 -51.85 -8.15 0.44
N SER A 275 -51.22 -7.55 1.46
CA SER A 275 -50.56 -6.23 1.40
C SER A 275 -49.39 -6.14 0.42
N ALA A 276 -48.89 -7.29 -0.06
CA ALA A 276 -47.84 -7.43 -1.07
C ALA A 276 -48.38 -7.45 -2.51
N SER A 277 -49.70 -7.45 -2.72
CA SER A 277 -50.25 -7.51 -4.07
C SER A 277 -49.74 -6.35 -4.94
N SER A 278 -49.41 -6.65 -6.20
CA SER A 278 -48.96 -5.67 -7.21
C SER A 278 -49.89 -4.45 -7.29
N GLU A 279 -51.17 -4.71 -7.10
CA GLU A 279 -52.25 -3.75 -7.11
C GLU A 279 -52.19 -2.70 -5.99
N TYR A 280 -51.75 -3.08 -4.78
CA TYR A 280 -51.53 -2.14 -3.67
C TYR A 280 -50.19 -1.42 -3.79
N GLN A 281 -49.18 -2.07 -4.37
CA GLN A 281 -47.91 -1.43 -4.67
C GLN A 281 -48.05 -0.27 -5.67
N GLU A 282 -48.85 -0.45 -6.73
CA GLU A 282 -49.19 0.63 -7.67
C GLU A 282 -49.79 1.86 -6.96
N LEU A 283 -50.59 1.67 -5.91
CA LEU A 283 -51.18 2.77 -5.14
C LEU A 283 -50.16 3.49 -4.27
N ARG A 284 -49.23 2.76 -3.65
CA ARG A 284 -48.15 3.38 -2.87
C ARG A 284 -47.24 4.23 -3.78
N TRP A 285 -46.92 3.73 -4.98
CA TRP A 285 -46.23 4.50 -6.01
C TRP A 285 -47.04 5.71 -6.49
N LEU A 286 -48.36 5.58 -6.66
CA LEU A 286 -49.24 6.70 -7.00
C LEU A 286 -49.24 7.77 -5.91
N ARG A 287 -49.30 7.37 -4.63
CA ARG A 287 -49.22 8.29 -3.48
C ARG A 287 -47.91 9.06 -3.49
N LEU A 288 -46.77 8.38 -3.67
CA LEU A 288 -45.48 9.04 -3.82
C LEU A 288 -45.48 10.03 -4.99
N GLY A 289 -46.05 9.63 -6.13
CA GLY A 289 -46.22 10.50 -7.30
C GLY A 289 -47.03 11.77 -7.01
N VAL A 290 -48.16 11.63 -6.30
CA VAL A 290 -49.02 12.75 -5.87
C VAL A 290 -48.25 13.69 -4.95
N CYS A 291 -47.65 13.17 -3.87
CA CYS A 291 -46.88 13.97 -2.90
C CYS A 291 -45.79 14.79 -3.61
N ARG A 292 -45.10 14.19 -4.58
CA ARG A 292 -44.05 14.85 -5.35
C ARG A 292 -44.57 15.93 -6.29
N ARG A 293 -45.65 15.67 -7.04
CA ARG A 293 -46.25 16.65 -7.95
C ARG A 293 -46.79 17.89 -7.23
N ARG A 294 -47.19 17.73 -5.96
CA ARG A 294 -47.61 18.82 -5.08
C ARG A 294 -46.46 19.65 -4.50
N GLY A 295 -45.22 19.21 -4.67
CA GLY A 295 -44.08 19.83 -3.99
C GLY A 295 -44.14 19.66 -2.47
N ALA A 296 -44.61 18.51 -1.99
CA ALA A 296 -44.62 18.20 -0.56
C ALA A 296 -43.20 18.24 0.02
N ALA A 297 -43.10 18.52 1.33
CA ALA A 297 -41.82 18.56 2.02
C ALA A 297 -41.12 17.19 2.01
N ASP A 298 -39.78 17.19 2.05
CA ASP A 298 -38.96 15.96 2.02
C ASP A 298 -39.38 14.94 3.09
N SER A 299 -39.85 15.38 4.26
CA SER A 299 -40.38 14.48 5.30
C SER A 299 -41.62 13.71 4.84
N ALA A 300 -42.57 14.37 4.17
CA ALA A 300 -43.77 13.73 3.65
C ALA A 300 -43.44 12.79 2.48
N VAL A 301 -42.45 13.13 1.65
CA VAL A 301 -41.96 12.24 0.58
C VAL A 301 -41.27 11.01 1.16
N LEU A 302 -40.48 11.16 2.24
CA LEU A 302 -39.88 10.04 2.95
C LEU A 302 -40.93 9.10 3.55
N GLU A 303 -41.96 9.65 4.21
CA GLU A 303 -43.08 8.85 4.74
C GLU A 303 -43.88 8.15 3.64
N ALA A 304 -43.88 8.64 2.40
CA ALA A 304 -44.46 7.94 1.25
C ALA A 304 -43.57 6.79 0.73
N TYR A 305 -42.24 6.90 0.84
CA TYR A 305 -41.31 5.82 0.46
C TYR A 305 -41.31 4.64 1.44
N LYS A 306 -41.44 4.90 2.75
CA LYS A 306 -41.37 3.83 3.77
C LYS A 306 -42.35 2.68 3.51
N PRO A 307 -43.67 2.91 3.29
CA PRO A 307 -44.62 1.84 2.98
C PRO A 307 -44.30 1.08 1.68
N ILE A 308 -43.74 1.76 0.68
CA ILE A 308 -43.29 1.11 -0.58
C ILE A 308 -42.21 0.09 -0.22
N ILE A 309 -41.16 0.54 0.47
CA ILE A 309 -40.00 -0.28 0.85
C ILE A 309 -40.42 -1.43 1.78
N ASP A 310 -41.26 -1.16 2.77
CA ASP A 310 -41.61 -2.15 3.80
C ASP A 310 -42.39 -3.33 3.22
N ASN A 311 -43.25 -3.08 2.23
CA ASN A 311 -44.19 -4.05 1.68
C ASN A 311 -43.82 -4.60 0.29
N ILE A 312 -42.67 -4.23 -0.28
CA ILE A 312 -42.26 -4.70 -1.61
C ILE A 312 -41.73 -6.13 -1.55
N GLU A 313 -42.07 -6.95 -2.54
CA GLU A 313 -41.36 -8.20 -2.79
C GLU A 313 -39.99 -7.87 -3.38
N LEU A 314 -38.95 -8.02 -2.56
CA LEU A 314 -37.57 -7.73 -2.96
C LEU A 314 -37.18 -8.60 -4.14
N SER A 315 -36.90 -7.96 -5.26
CA SER A 315 -36.49 -8.54 -6.53
C SER A 315 -35.54 -7.59 -7.25
N GLU A 316 -34.81 -8.07 -8.26
CA GLU A 316 -33.86 -7.24 -8.98
C GLU A 316 -34.54 -6.04 -9.68
N SER A 317 -35.73 -6.24 -10.26
CA SER A 317 -36.52 -5.20 -10.91
C SER A 317 -37.02 -4.15 -9.92
N SER A 318 -37.66 -4.58 -8.84
CA SER A 318 -38.21 -3.67 -7.82
C SER A 318 -37.13 -2.80 -7.16
N LEU A 319 -35.96 -3.36 -6.87
CA LEU A 319 -34.83 -2.59 -6.36
C LEU A 319 -34.32 -1.59 -7.40
N THR A 320 -34.28 -1.99 -8.68
CA THR A 320 -33.88 -1.09 -9.77
C THR A 320 -34.83 0.09 -9.88
N ASP A 321 -36.13 -0.14 -9.78
CA ASP A 321 -37.15 0.91 -9.88
C ASP A 321 -36.97 1.98 -8.79
N ILE A 322 -36.78 1.55 -7.53
CA ILE A 322 -36.52 2.46 -6.41
C ILE A 322 -35.21 3.24 -6.62
N LEU A 323 -34.11 2.55 -6.95
CA LEU A 323 -32.81 3.19 -7.14
C LEU A 323 -32.79 4.13 -8.35
N GLN A 324 -33.51 3.80 -9.43
CA GLN A 324 -33.64 4.65 -10.62
C GLN A 324 -34.47 5.90 -10.31
N ASP A 325 -35.56 5.76 -9.57
CA ASP A 325 -36.38 6.90 -9.15
C ASP A 325 -35.59 7.85 -8.24
N LEU A 326 -34.81 7.32 -7.27
CA LEU A 326 -33.93 8.12 -6.42
C LEU A 326 -32.87 8.90 -7.21
N ARG A 327 -32.32 8.33 -8.30
CA ARG A 327 -31.35 9.05 -9.16
C ARG A 327 -31.92 10.32 -9.79
N SER A 328 -33.22 10.34 -10.07
CA SER A 328 -33.87 11.54 -10.63
C SER A 328 -34.02 12.70 -9.63
N HIS A 329 -33.69 12.48 -8.35
CA HIS A 329 -33.77 13.46 -7.24
C HIS A 329 -32.43 13.73 -6.59
N SER A 330 -31.33 13.61 -7.35
CA SER A 330 -29.98 13.76 -6.80
C SER A 330 -29.70 15.11 -6.12
N SER A 331 -30.53 16.13 -6.30
CA SER A 331 -30.43 17.42 -5.61
C SER A 331 -31.00 17.42 -4.18
N GLN A 332 -31.90 16.50 -3.83
CA GLN A 332 -32.49 16.38 -2.50
C GLN A 332 -31.67 15.40 -1.64
N HIS A 333 -30.47 15.82 -1.25
CA HIS A 333 -29.47 14.92 -0.66
C HIS A 333 -29.95 14.18 0.60
N MET A 334 -30.61 14.89 1.53
CA MET A 334 -31.09 14.29 2.79
C MET A 334 -32.18 13.26 2.57
N LEU A 335 -33.13 13.55 1.68
CA LEU A 335 -34.20 12.62 1.33
C LEU A 335 -33.61 11.33 0.74
N VAL A 336 -32.75 11.45 -0.28
CA VAL A 336 -32.15 10.29 -0.94
C VAL A 336 -31.30 9.45 0.03
N THR A 337 -30.56 10.09 0.93
CA THR A 337 -29.81 9.40 1.99
C THR A 337 -30.74 8.62 2.92
N ASN A 338 -31.78 9.25 3.45
CA ASN A 338 -32.73 8.62 4.37
C ASN A 338 -33.48 7.45 3.71
N VAL A 339 -33.87 7.58 2.45
CA VAL A 339 -34.55 6.50 1.71
C VAL A 339 -33.59 5.33 1.47
N ASN A 340 -32.34 5.57 1.05
CA ASN A 340 -31.36 4.49 0.90
C ASN A 340 -31.01 3.82 2.23
N GLN A 341 -30.95 4.56 3.35
CA GLN A 341 -30.73 4.00 4.69
C GLN A 341 -31.91 3.12 5.14
N HIS A 342 -33.15 3.58 4.93
CA HIS A 342 -34.34 2.77 5.22
C HIS A 342 -34.40 1.50 4.35
N LEU A 343 -34.06 1.63 3.06
CA LEU A 343 -33.94 0.50 2.14
C LEU A 343 -32.85 -0.48 2.58
N LEU A 344 -31.70 0.01 3.06
CA LEU A 344 -30.64 -0.83 3.62
C LEU A 344 -31.12 -1.56 4.87
N GLN A 345 -31.77 -0.88 5.81
CA GLN A 345 -32.32 -1.52 7.01
C GLN A 345 -33.34 -2.61 6.66
N ARG A 346 -34.20 -2.36 5.66
CA ARG A 346 -35.19 -3.33 5.19
C ARG A 346 -34.55 -4.56 4.53
N THR A 347 -33.48 -4.40 3.76
CA THR A 347 -32.76 -5.52 3.14
C THR A 347 -32.00 -6.34 4.19
N LEU A 348 -31.44 -5.70 5.21
CA LEU A 348 -30.78 -6.36 6.34
C LEU A 348 -31.75 -7.15 7.23
N GLY A 349 -33.00 -6.67 7.42
CA GLY A 349 -34.01 -7.31 8.28
C GLY A 349 -34.70 -8.55 7.70
N CYS A 350 -34.38 -8.98 6.47
CA CYS A 350 -34.95 -10.17 5.85
C CYS A 350 -34.39 -11.47 6.45
N HIS A 351 -35.24 -12.50 6.62
CA HIS A 351 -34.83 -13.82 7.15
C HIS A 351 -33.74 -14.53 6.32
N THR A 352 -33.62 -14.20 5.03
CA THR A 352 -32.49 -14.58 4.17
C THR A 352 -32.06 -13.34 3.39
N PRO A 353 -31.14 -12.51 3.91
CA PRO A 353 -30.69 -11.34 3.20
C PRO A 353 -29.90 -11.82 1.97
N ASP A 354 -30.44 -11.60 0.77
CA ASP A 354 -29.65 -11.76 -0.44
C ASP A 354 -28.60 -10.63 -0.46
N THR A 355 -27.33 -11.02 -0.39
CA THR A 355 -26.21 -10.07 -0.35
C THR A 355 -26.25 -9.14 -1.56
N ASP A 356 -26.77 -9.61 -2.70
CA ASP A 356 -26.84 -8.83 -3.95
C ASP A 356 -27.66 -7.53 -3.81
N TYR A 357 -28.72 -7.55 -2.99
CA TYR A 357 -29.52 -6.34 -2.75
C TYR A 357 -28.77 -5.34 -1.87
N VAL A 358 -28.09 -5.83 -0.83
CA VAL A 358 -27.25 -5.01 0.06
C VAL A 358 -26.13 -4.34 -0.76
N ASP A 359 -25.47 -5.13 -1.61
CA ASP A 359 -24.40 -4.68 -2.51
C ASP A 359 -24.85 -3.50 -3.38
N ARG A 360 -26.01 -3.61 -4.03
CA ARG A 360 -26.55 -2.55 -4.91
C ARG A 360 -26.94 -1.29 -4.17
N VAL A 361 -27.49 -1.41 -2.95
CA VAL A 361 -27.84 -0.25 -2.10
C VAL A 361 -26.58 0.46 -1.63
N LEU A 362 -25.54 -0.27 -1.20
CA LEU A 362 -24.25 0.32 -0.81
C LEU A 362 -23.59 1.08 -1.98
N LEU A 363 -23.58 0.49 -3.19
CA LEU A 363 -23.04 1.16 -4.37
C LEU A 363 -23.83 2.44 -4.71
N SER A 364 -25.16 2.40 -4.59
CA SER A 364 -26.01 3.58 -4.77
C SER A 364 -25.67 4.68 -3.76
N LEU A 365 -25.53 4.32 -2.47
CA LEU A 365 -25.16 5.23 -1.40
C LEU A 365 -23.79 5.89 -1.64
N ILE A 366 -22.75 5.13 -1.99
CA ILE A 366 -21.42 5.68 -2.26
C ILE A 366 -21.47 6.69 -3.43
N ILE A 367 -22.18 6.36 -4.51
CA ILE A 367 -22.34 7.25 -5.67
C ILE A 367 -23.10 8.51 -5.29
N HIS A 368 -24.15 8.39 -4.46
CA HIS A 368 -24.93 9.52 -3.96
C HIS A 368 -24.09 10.45 -3.07
N CYS A 369 -23.43 9.89 -2.06
CA CYS A 369 -22.54 10.60 -1.14
C CYS A 369 -21.42 11.35 -1.87
N SER A 370 -20.92 10.81 -2.99
CA SER A 370 -19.89 11.48 -3.81
C SER A 370 -20.33 12.80 -4.44
N LYS A 371 -21.63 13.08 -4.46
CA LYS A 371 -22.23 14.29 -5.02
C LYS A 371 -22.74 15.26 -3.94
N ASP A 372 -22.68 14.88 -2.67
CA ASP A 372 -23.12 15.73 -1.57
C ASP A 372 -22.16 16.91 -1.38
N ASP A 373 -22.72 18.11 -1.26
CA ASP A 373 -21.95 19.33 -0.98
C ASP A 373 -21.33 19.31 0.42
N ASN A 374 -21.92 18.59 1.37
CA ASN A 374 -21.38 18.40 2.71
C ASN A 374 -20.59 17.09 2.82
N HIS A 375 -19.28 17.19 2.62
CA HIS A 375 -18.35 16.06 2.69
C HIS A 375 -18.38 15.32 4.04
N SER A 376 -18.39 16.04 5.16
CA SER A 376 -18.38 15.41 6.50
C SER A 376 -19.58 14.49 6.72
N ARG A 377 -20.77 14.98 6.38
CA ARG A 377 -22.01 14.21 6.41
C ARG A 377 -21.95 13.00 5.46
N ALA A 378 -21.42 13.19 4.25
CA ALA A 378 -21.32 12.13 3.26
C ALA A 378 -20.49 10.93 3.76
N ILE A 379 -19.37 11.22 4.43
CA ILE A 379 -18.50 10.18 5.01
C ILE A 379 -19.16 9.51 6.21
N GLU A 380 -19.81 10.26 7.10
CA GLU A 380 -20.56 9.69 8.23
C GLU A 380 -21.68 8.74 7.78
N VAL A 381 -22.37 9.08 6.69
CA VAL A 381 -23.41 8.22 6.09
C VAL A 381 -22.82 6.92 5.56
N ILE A 382 -21.67 6.97 4.89
CA ILE A 382 -20.99 5.76 4.38
C ILE A 382 -20.53 4.88 5.55
N ASP A 383 -19.93 5.47 6.58
CA ASP A 383 -19.46 4.75 7.76
C ASP A 383 -20.61 4.09 8.53
N ALA A 384 -21.72 4.80 8.73
CA ALA A 384 -22.93 4.26 9.34
C ALA A 384 -23.55 3.12 8.51
N ALA A 385 -23.58 3.26 7.19
CA ALA A 385 -24.07 2.21 6.30
C ALA A 385 -23.20 0.95 6.37
N PHE A 386 -21.88 1.09 6.31
CA PHE A 386 -20.97 -0.05 6.43
C PHE A 386 -21.01 -0.69 7.81
N THR A 387 -21.15 0.11 8.88
CA THR A 387 -21.29 -0.39 10.24
C THR A 387 -22.58 -1.20 10.40
N SER A 388 -23.70 -0.72 9.86
CA SER A 388 -24.99 -1.42 9.89
C SER A 388 -24.94 -2.79 9.22
N VAL A 389 -24.23 -2.91 8.09
CA VAL A 389 -24.05 -4.19 7.38
C VAL A 389 -23.19 -5.16 8.20
N CYS A 390 -22.14 -4.66 8.84
CA CYS A 390 -21.32 -5.47 9.72
C CYS A 390 -22.06 -5.92 10.97
N ASP A 391 -22.88 -5.06 11.58
CA ASP A 391 -23.65 -5.40 12.79
C ASP A 391 -24.77 -6.42 12.49
N ALA A 392 -25.18 -6.54 11.22
CA ALA A 392 -26.07 -7.59 10.73
C ALA A 392 -25.33 -8.91 10.38
N ASP A 393 -24.02 -9.02 10.66
CA ASP A 393 -23.16 -10.17 10.37
C ASP A 393 -23.16 -10.59 8.88
N ILE A 394 -23.37 -9.65 7.96
CA ILE A 394 -23.34 -9.91 6.52
C ILE A 394 -21.95 -9.66 5.94
N GLN A 395 -21.44 -10.64 5.19
CA GLN A 395 -20.20 -10.52 4.42
C GLN A 395 -20.49 -10.21 2.95
N LEU A 396 -19.83 -9.17 2.42
CA LEU A 396 -19.93 -8.84 0.99
C LEU A 396 -19.14 -9.84 0.14
N LYS A 397 -19.64 -10.12 -1.06
CA LYS A 397 -18.90 -10.92 -2.05
C LYS A 397 -17.71 -10.11 -2.61
N CYS A 398 -16.72 -10.83 -3.16
CA CYS A 398 -15.49 -10.23 -3.71
C CYS A 398 -15.74 -9.14 -4.75
N VAL A 399 -16.66 -9.38 -5.71
CA VAL A 399 -16.94 -8.44 -6.80
C VAL A 399 -17.57 -7.13 -6.28
N PRO A 400 -18.68 -7.16 -5.50
CA PRO A 400 -19.25 -5.97 -4.87
C PRO A 400 -18.31 -5.18 -3.95
N ALA A 401 -17.56 -5.87 -3.10
CA ALA A 401 -16.59 -5.23 -2.21
C ALA A 401 -15.51 -4.49 -3.01
N THR A 402 -15.00 -5.11 -4.08
CA THR A 402 -14.04 -4.50 -5.00
C THR A 402 -14.64 -3.30 -5.74
N ALA A 403 -15.92 -3.37 -6.12
CA ALA A 403 -16.62 -2.24 -6.75
C ALA A 403 -16.77 -1.05 -5.78
N CYS A 404 -17.14 -1.30 -4.52
CA CYS A 404 -17.19 -0.28 -3.47
C CYS A 404 -15.82 0.37 -3.25
N LEU A 405 -14.77 -0.44 -3.07
CA LEU A 405 -13.39 0.02 -2.92
C LEU A 405 -12.93 0.86 -4.12
N SER A 406 -13.23 0.41 -5.34
CA SER A 406 -12.86 1.13 -6.56
C SER A 406 -13.54 2.50 -6.66
N LEU A 407 -14.80 2.61 -6.23
CA LEU A 407 -15.50 3.89 -6.16
C LEU A 407 -14.87 4.80 -5.10
N LEU A 408 -14.63 4.30 -3.89
CA LEU A 408 -13.98 5.06 -2.81
C LEU A 408 -12.61 5.58 -3.24
N TRP A 409 -11.79 4.75 -3.89
CA TRP A 409 -10.50 5.17 -4.45
C TRP A 409 -10.65 6.19 -5.56
N ARG A 410 -11.57 5.99 -6.50
CA ARG A 410 -11.82 6.93 -7.60
C ARG A 410 -12.21 8.31 -7.08
N TYR A 411 -13.07 8.37 -6.07
CA TYR A 411 -13.47 9.64 -5.47
C TYR A 411 -12.32 10.23 -4.64
N GLY A 412 -11.63 9.44 -3.82
CA GLY A 412 -10.41 9.87 -3.13
C GLY A 412 -9.36 10.47 -4.09
N ASP A 413 -9.08 9.79 -5.21
CA ASP A 413 -8.15 10.26 -6.25
C ASP A 413 -8.67 11.54 -6.94
N ARG A 414 -9.98 11.69 -7.13
CA ARG A 414 -10.59 12.93 -7.65
C ARG A 414 -10.40 14.10 -6.69
N HIS A 415 -10.65 13.90 -5.39
CA HIS A 415 -10.41 14.93 -4.36
C HIS A 415 -8.92 15.24 -4.23
N TYR A 416 -8.06 14.23 -4.35
CA TYR A 416 -6.62 14.38 -4.41
C TYR A 416 -6.24 15.27 -5.60
N ASN A 417 -6.58 14.91 -6.84
CA ASN A 417 -6.20 15.74 -8.00
C ASN A 417 -6.76 17.18 -7.93
N ALA A 418 -7.85 17.41 -7.20
CA ALA A 418 -8.41 18.74 -6.91
C ALA A 418 -7.74 19.51 -5.75
N LYS A 419 -6.65 18.98 -5.17
CA LYS A 419 -5.94 19.52 -4.00
C LYS A 419 -6.76 19.60 -2.71
N ARG A 420 -7.85 18.86 -2.62
CA ARG A 420 -8.69 18.74 -1.41
C ARG A 420 -8.22 17.54 -0.59
N TRP A 421 -7.02 17.68 -0.02
CA TRP A 421 -6.30 16.57 0.61
C TRP A 421 -6.99 15.99 1.85
N SER A 422 -7.63 16.81 2.67
CA SER A 422 -8.38 16.34 3.85
C SER A 422 -9.52 15.44 3.44
N GLU A 423 -10.33 15.90 2.48
CA GLU A 423 -11.46 15.16 1.94
C GLU A 423 -11.01 13.86 1.27
N ALA A 424 -9.91 13.90 0.50
CA ALA A 424 -9.32 12.73 -0.13
C ALA A 424 -8.90 11.68 0.92
N ALA A 425 -8.30 12.11 2.03
CA ALA A 425 -7.91 11.22 3.11
C ALA A 425 -9.12 10.48 3.70
N ASP A 426 -10.24 11.17 3.93
CA ASP A 426 -11.45 10.56 4.48
C ASP A 426 -12.04 9.50 3.54
N TRP A 427 -12.06 9.76 2.23
CA TRP A 427 -12.48 8.76 1.23
C TRP A 427 -11.60 7.51 1.23
N PHE A 428 -10.27 7.67 1.36
CA PHE A 428 -9.36 6.53 1.49
C PHE A 428 -9.54 5.81 2.82
N VAL A 429 -9.75 6.52 3.93
CA VAL A 429 -10.01 5.92 5.25
C VAL A 429 -11.31 5.12 5.25
N ALA A 430 -12.38 5.60 4.59
CA ALA A 430 -13.61 4.83 4.42
C ALA A 430 -13.37 3.48 3.72
N GLY A 431 -12.42 3.43 2.78
CA GLY A 431 -11.97 2.18 2.13
C GLY A 431 -11.20 1.22 3.03
N SER A 432 -10.86 1.62 4.26
CA SER A 432 -10.20 0.77 5.26
C SER A 432 -11.17 0.10 6.24
N HIS A 433 -12.49 0.32 6.06
CA HIS A 433 -13.51 -0.21 6.95
C HIS A 433 -13.51 -1.75 7.02
N ARG A 434 -13.82 -2.32 8.19
CA ARG A 434 -13.79 -3.77 8.47
C ARG A 434 -14.57 -4.59 7.43
N LEU A 435 -15.71 -4.08 6.95
CA LEU A 435 -16.57 -4.69 5.93
C LEU A 435 -15.81 -5.06 4.65
N LEU A 436 -14.83 -4.25 4.26
CA LEU A 436 -14.08 -4.40 3.00
C LEU A 436 -12.75 -5.14 3.23
N ARG A 437 -12.26 -5.15 4.47
CA ARG A 437 -10.98 -5.75 4.86
C ARG A 437 -10.99 -7.26 4.70
N ASP A 438 -12.06 -7.92 5.13
CA ASP A 438 -12.11 -9.39 5.18
C ASP A 438 -12.12 -10.02 3.77
N VAL A 439 -12.55 -9.24 2.78
CA VAL A 439 -12.64 -9.64 1.38
C VAL A 439 -11.36 -9.31 0.60
N SER A 440 -10.63 -8.27 1.01
CA SER A 440 -9.39 -7.83 0.37
C SER A 440 -8.41 -7.22 1.39
N PRO A 441 -7.68 -8.05 2.15
CA PRO A 441 -6.82 -7.57 3.24
C PRO A 441 -5.69 -6.66 2.77
N THR A 442 -5.18 -6.86 1.55
CA THR A 442 -4.14 -6.02 0.93
C THR A 442 -4.64 -4.63 0.52
N SER A 443 -5.97 -4.45 0.40
CA SER A 443 -6.56 -3.17 0.02
C SER A 443 -6.56 -2.17 1.18
N THR A 444 -6.67 -2.66 2.42
CA THR A 444 -6.67 -1.83 3.64
C THR A 444 -5.35 -1.09 3.83
N SER A 445 -4.20 -1.77 3.69
CA SER A 445 -2.88 -1.11 3.78
C SER A 445 -2.71 -0.03 2.72
N LYS A 446 -3.21 -0.28 1.50
CA LYS A 446 -3.17 0.69 0.39
C LYS A 446 -4.02 1.93 0.69
N CYS A 447 -5.19 1.77 1.29
CA CYS A 447 -6.06 2.86 1.74
C CYS A 447 -5.34 3.75 2.76
N PHE A 448 -4.76 3.17 3.81
CA PHE A 448 -4.02 3.93 4.82
C PHE A 448 -2.78 4.63 4.26
N ARG A 449 -2.01 3.97 3.38
CA ARG A 449 -0.88 4.61 2.68
C ARG A 449 -1.32 5.82 1.86
N LYS A 450 -2.39 5.71 1.08
CA LYS A 450 -2.94 6.83 0.31
C LYS A 450 -3.43 7.97 1.23
N ALA A 451 -4.10 7.65 2.33
CA ALA A 451 -4.52 8.65 3.32
C ALA A 451 -3.32 9.34 4.00
N ALA A 452 -2.27 8.60 4.36
CA ALA A 452 -1.04 9.15 4.92
C ALA A 452 -0.36 10.14 3.95
N LEU A 453 -0.27 9.79 2.66
CA LEU A 453 0.24 10.68 1.62
C LEU A 453 -0.60 11.98 1.52
N CYS A 454 -1.93 11.90 1.66
CA CYS A 454 -2.79 13.10 1.70
C CYS A 454 -2.49 14.00 2.91
N TYR A 455 -2.20 13.43 4.08
CA TYR A 455 -1.82 14.21 5.26
C TYR A 455 -0.40 14.80 5.13
N MET A 456 0.51 14.13 4.43
CA MET A 456 1.84 14.67 4.13
C MET A 456 1.77 15.91 3.22
N GLU A 457 0.93 15.90 2.19
CA GLU A 457 0.70 17.07 1.34
C GLU A 457 0.13 18.28 2.12
N GLN A 458 -0.58 18.00 3.22
CA GLN A 458 -1.05 19.03 4.17
C GLN A 458 -0.01 19.43 5.23
N LYS A 459 1.19 18.84 5.19
CA LYS A 459 2.23 18.98 6.23
C LYS A 459 1.78 18.55 7.62
N GLN A 460 0.74 17.70 7.73
CA GLN A 460 0.23 17.14 8.98
C GLN A 460 0.92 15.80 9.27
N TYR A 461 2.24 15.84 9.47
CA TYR A 461 3.07 14.63 9.58
C TYR A 461 2.68 13.75 10.76
N ALA A 462 2.30 14.32 11.91
CA ALA A 462 1.84 13.55 13.06
C ALA A 462 0.60 12.70 12.75
N ARG A 463 -0.36 13.24 11.99
CA ARG A 463 -1.55 12.47 11.56
C ARG A 463 -1.17 11.41 10.54
N ALA A 464 -0.26 11.72 9.60
CA ALA A 464 0.27 10.73 8.66
C ALA A 464 0.91 9.55 9.41
N SER A 465 1.71 9.81 10.45
CA SER A 465 2.33 8.78 11.30
C SER A 465 1.30 7.92 12.05
N VAL A 466 0.22 8.52 12.57
CA VAL A 466 -0.85 7.76 13.22
C VAL A 466 -1.57 6.83 12.25
N VAL A 467 -1.83 7.31 11.03
CA VAL A 467 -2.55 6.53 10.01
C VAL A 467 -1.68 5.40 9.46
N ILE A 468 -0.40 5.65 9.17
CA ILE A 468 0.49 4.62 8.62
C ILE A 468 0.77 3.49 9.62
N ARG A 469 0.77 3.77 10.93
CA ARG A 469 0.89 2.75 12.00
C ARG A 469 -0.25 1.74 12.03
N ARG A 470 -1.37 2.01 11.34
CA ARG A 470 -2.49 1.06 11.20
C ARG A 470 -2.22 0.01 10.11
N CYS A 471 -1.20 0.19 9.28
CA CYS A 471 -0.75 -0.82 8.32
C CYS A 471 0.05 -1.93 9.01
N PRO A 472 0.09 -3.14 8.42
CA PRO A 472 1.04 -4.18 8.80
C PRO A 472 2.50 -3.71 8.69
N SER A 473 3.36 -4.16 9.61
CA SER A 473 4.79 -3.82 9.65
C SER A 473 5.66 -4.71 8.74
N ASN A 474 5.06 -5.57 7.92
CA ASN A 474 5.75 -6.47 7.00
C ASN A 474 5.67 -6.04 5.53
N GLU A 475 5.27 -4.78 5.24
CA GLU A 475 5.19 -4.26 3.88
C GLU A 475 6.26 -3.17 3.65
N ALA A 476 7.15 -3.36 2.67
CA ALA A 476 8.18 -2.42 2.25
C ALA A 476 7.56 -1.08 1.84
N ALA A 477 6.41 -1.11 1.14
CA ALA A 477 5.72 0.10 0.75
C ALA A 477 5.17 0.91 1.94
N THR A 478 4.87 0.27 3.07
CA THR A 478 4.48 0.95 4.32
C THR A 478 5.70 1.64 4.92
N HIS A 479 6.82 0.93 5.05
CA HIS A 479 8.07 1.50 5.56
C HIS A 479 8.62 2.61 4.67
N TYR A 480 8.41 2.54 3.35
CA TYR A 480 8.74 3.63 2.44
C TYR A 480 7.95 4.91 2.76
N VAL A 481 6.64 4.81 3.03
CA VAL A 481 5.85 5.97 3.45
C VAL A 481 6.29 6.46 4.84
N THR A 482 6.60 5.56 5.77
CA THR A 482 7.19 5.92 7.08
C THR A 482 8.50 6.69 6.92
N PHE A 483 9.38 6.23 6.05
CA PHE A 483 10.62 6.91 5.68
C PHE A 483 10.34 8.33 5.15
N LEU A 484 9.40 8.48 4.21
CA LEU A 484 9.06 9.81 3.69
C LEU A 484 8.56 10.76 4.78
N ILE A 485 7.72 10.26 5.70
CA ILE A 485 7.22 11.07 6.82
C ILE A 485 8.38 11.50 7.72
N ALA A 486 9.28 10.58 8.08
CA ALA A 486 10.44 10.86 8.93
C ALA A 486 11.40 11.87 8.30
N ILE A 487 11.66 11.77 6.98
CA ILE A 487 12.45 12.76 6.24
C ILE A 487 11.82 14.16 6.35
N HIS A 488 10.51 14.28 6.14
CA HIS A 488 9.85 15.58 6.22
C HIS A 488 9.80 16.15 7.64
N GLN A 489 9.88 15.30 8.67
CA GLN A 489 9.97 15.72 10.07
C GLN A 489 11.41 15.99 10.53
N GLY A 490 12.43 15.63 9.74
CA GLY A 490 13.83 15.74 10.13
C GLY A 490 14.24 14.74 11.21
N LEU A 491 13.61 13.55 11.23
CA LEU A 491 13.87 12.50 12.21
C LEU A 491 14.84 11.45 11.62
N ASP A 492 16.14 11.68 11.82
CA ASP A 492 17.23 10.84 11.27
C ASP A 492 17.12 9.37 11.68
N ASP A 493 16.85 9.11 12.96
CA ASP A 493 16.81 7.75 13.52
C ASP A 493 15.62 6.95 12.97
N GLU A 494 14.42 7.55 12.97
CA GLU A 494 13.20 6.92 12.42
C GLU A 494 13.34 6.65 10.91
N ALA A 495 13.93 7.60 10.17
CA ALA A 495 14.17 7.41 8.74
C ALA A 495 15.19 6.29 8.48
N THR A 496 16.23 6.18 9.31
CA THR A 496 17.24 5.12 9.21
C THR A 496 16.64 3.75 9.53
N GLU A 497 15.82 3.65 10.57
CA GLU A 497 15.12 2.42 10.93
C GLU A 497 14.15 1.99 9.81
N ALA A 498 13.39 2.92 9.24
CA ALA A 498 12.50 2.66 8.13
C ALA A 498 13.24 2.08 6.92
N VAL A 499 14.44 2.57 6.60
CA VAL A 499 15.28 2.04 5.50
C VAL A 499 15.69 0.59 5.75
N GLN A 500 16.03 0.23 6.98
CA GLN A 500 16.35 -1.16 7.34
C GLN A 500 15.10 -2.05 7.21
N ASN A 501 13.95 -1.58 7.71
CA ASN A 501 12.70 -2.31 7.61
C ASN A 501 12.21 -2.49 6.15
N ILE A 502 12.54 -1.57 5.24
CA ILE A 502 12.30 -1.73 3.79
C ILE A 502 13.07 -2.94 3.24
N LEU A 503 14.33 -3.12 3.65
CA LEU A 503 15.17 -4.24 3.19
C LEU A 503 14.68 -5.59 3.69
N ASP A 504 14.17 -5.63 4.91
CA ASP A 504 13.75 -6.86 5.58
C ASP A 504 12.35 -7.34 5.15
N ALA A 505 11.61 -6.49 4.43
CA ALA A 505 10.25 -6.78 3.97
C ALA A 505 10.22 -7.65 2.69
N PRO A 506 9.24 -8.58 2.57
CA PRO A 506 9.13 -9.53 1.45
C PRO A 506 8.81 -8.88 0.10
N ASP A 507 8.15 -7.72 0.08
CA ASP A 507 7.79 -6.96 -1.13
C ASP A 507 8.82 -5.88 -1.50
N PHE A 508 10.06 -6.02 -1.02
CA PHE A 508 11.15 -5.10 -1.31
C PHE A 508 11.39 -4.90 -2.82
N ASP A 509 11.41 -3.64 -3.26
CA ASP A 509 11.85 -3.22 -4.60
C ASP A 509 13.04 -2.25 -4.47
N ARG A 510 14.17 -2.58 -5.12
CA ARG A 510 15.39 -1.75 -5.15
C ARG A 510 15.11 -0.31 -5.62
N ARG A 511 14.10 -0.07 -6.44
CA ARG A 511 13.68 1.28 -6.85
C ARG A 511 13.31 2.17 -5.67
N MET A 512 12.79 1.60 -4.58
CA MET A 512 12.47 2.34 -3.36
C MET A 512 13.73 2.97 -2.74
N LEU A 513 14.86 2.25 -2.69
CA LEU A 513 16.12 2.79 -2.17
C LEU A 513 16.73 3.83 -3.10
N LEU A 514 16.58 3.68 -4.42
CA LEU A 514 17.02 4.70 -5.38
C LEU A 514 16.25 6.02 -5.18
N LEU A 515 14.93 5.95 -4.99
CA LEU A 515 14.11 7.13 -4.67
C LEU A 515 14.46 7.70 -3.29
N ALA A 516 14.65 6.83 -2.28
CA ALA A 516 15.09 7.25 -0.95
C ALA A 516 16.45 7.97 -0.99
N THR A 517 17.35 7.55 -1.89
CA THR A 517 18.65 8.21 -2.10
C THR A 517 18.45 9.64 -2.63
N GLN A 518 17.60 9.79 -3.65
CA GLN A 518 17.29 11.11 -4.24
C GLN A 518 16.65 12.05 -3.21
N ILE A 519 15.68 11.54 -2.45
CA ILE A 519 14.94 12.32 -1.45
C ILE A 519 15.85 12.71 -0.28
N SER A 520 16.62 11.76 0.28
CA SER A 520 17.56 12.06 1.38
C SER A 520 18.61 13.10 0.97
N HIS A 521 19.08 13.03 -0.29
CA HIS A 521 20.01 14.01 -0.84
C HIS A 521 19.36 15.39 -1.02
N ALA A 522 18.15 15.45 -1.59
CA ALA A 522 17.41 16.70 -1.80
C ALA A 522 17.00 17.37 -0.48
N SER A 523 16.75 16.58 0.57
CA SER A 523 16.44 17.06 1.93
C SER A 523 17.69 17.39 2.76
N GLU A 524 18.89 17.27 2.19
CA GLU A 524 20.19 17.51 2.86
C GLU A 524 20.45 16.67 4.13
N MET A 525 19.73 15.56 4.29
CA MET A 525 19.87 14.64 5.43
C MET A 525 21.00 13.64 5.19
N LYS A 526 22.25 14.10 5.42
CA LYS A 526 23.49 13.37 5.07
C LYS A 526 23.65 12.04 5.81
N THR A 527 23.26 11.96 7.07
CA THR A 527 23.28 10.76 7.93
C THR A 527 22.39 9.65 7.35
N VAL A 528 21.15 10.01 7.01
CA VAL A 528 20.19 9.10 6.39
C VAL A 528 20.61 8.74 4.98
N LEU A 529 21.12 9.70 4.19
CA LEU A 529 21.65 9.42 2.86
C LEU A 529 22.79 8.38 2.92
N LEU A 530 23.68 8.47 3.90
CA LEU A 530 24.74 7.48 4.11
C LEU A 530 24.13 6.09 4.33
N LYS A 531 23.13 5.98 5.19
CA LYS A 531 22.45 4.72 5.51
C LYS A 531 21.69 4.13 4.31
N VAL A 532 21.03 4.96 3.50
CA VAL A 532 20.38 4.53 2.27
C VAL A 532 21.39 4.01 1.24
N LEU A 533 22.53 4.69 1.08
CA LEU A 533 23.59 4.22 0.18
C LEU A 533 24.21 2.90 0.66
N GLU A 534 24.44 2.75 1.96
CA GLU A 534 24.88 1.47 2.57
C GLU A 534 23.85 0.35 2.32
N ALA A 535 22.56 0.63 2.48
CA ALA A 535 21.48 -0.30 2.17
C ALA A 535 21.49 -0.70 0.68
N LEU A 536 21.64 0.27 -0.22
CA LEU A 536 21.70 0.02 -1.65
C LEU A 536 22.91 -0.85 -2.04
N LEU A 537 24.06 -0.62 -1.41
CA LEU A 537 25.26 -1.45 -1.60
C LEU A 537 25.02 -2.89 -1.15
N LYS A 538 24.36 -3.14 -0.01
CA LYS A 538 24.04 -4.49 0.47
C LYS A 538 23.14 -5.28 -0.49
N THR A 539 22.30 -4.60 -1.27
CA THR A 539 21.43 -5.27 -2.25
C THR A 539 22.15 -5.72 -3.51
N LEU A 540 23.38 -5.24 -3.75
CA LEU A 540 24.22 -5.76 -4.83
C LEU A 540 24.76 -7.13 -4.43
N LYS A 541 24.16 -8.19 -5.00
CA LYS A 541 24.78 -9.51 -4.98
C LYS A 541 25.99 -9.45 -5.90
N VAL A 542 27.17 -9.78 -5.38
CA VAL A 542 28.38 -9.95 -6.19
C VAL A 542 28.15 -11.16 -7.10
N THR A 543 27.56 -10.91 -8.26
CA THR A 543 27.42 -11.88 -9.35
C THR A 543 28.63 -11.78 -10.26
N ASN A 544 28.93 -12.84 -11.03
CA ASN A 544 30.05 -12.88 -11.98
C ASN A 544 29.91 -11.88 -13.17
N SER A 545 29.05 -10.86 -13.07
CA SER A 545 28.87 -9.80 -14.06
C SER A 545 29.71 -8.58 -13.69
N GLY A 546 30.65 -8.19 -14.57
CA GLY A 546 31.52 -7.04 -14.36
C GLY A 546 30.79 -5.71 -14.12
N GLU A 547 29.56 -5.56 -14.63
CA GLU A 547 28.71 -4.37 -14.40
C GLU A 547 28.36 -4.17 -12.92
N THR A 548 28.10 -5.25 -12.17
CA THR A 548 27.76 -5.15 -10.74
C THR A 548 28.93 -4.68 -9.89
N VAL A 549 30.16 -5.02 -10.27
CA VAL A 549 31.38 -4.56 -9.60
C VAL A 549 31.58 -3.06 -9.84
N VAL A 550 31.34 -2.58 -11.06
CA VAL A 550 31.43 -1.13 -11.38
C VAL A 550 30.38 -0.34 -10.59
N GLU A 551 29.13 -0.81 -10.53
CA GLU A 551 28.09 -0.18 -9.72
C GLU A 551 28.47 -0.13 -8.22
N ALA A 552 28.99 -1.23 -7.68
CA ALA A 552 29.44 -1.30 -6.29
C ALA A 552 30.57 -0.30 -6.01
N MET A 553 31.53 -0.16 -6.92
CA MET A 553 32.62 0.82 -6.79
C MET A 553 32.12 2.27 -6.79
N VAL A 554 31.12 2.58 -7.62
CA VAL A 554 30.49 3.92 -7.63
C VAL A 554 29.82 4.19 -6.29
N LEU A 555 29.05 3.23 -5.75
CA LEU A 555 28.40 3.38 -4.45
C LEU A 555 29.42 3.53 -3.32
N LEU A 556 30.47 2.70 -3.28
CA LEU A 556 31.54 2.80 -2.29
C LEU A 556 32.22 4.16 -2.31
N ARG A 557 32.52 4.70 -3.50
CA ARG A 557 33.07 6.05 -3.64
C ARG A 557 32.14 7.10 -3.04
N CYS A 558 30.84 7.03 -3.34
CA CYS A 558 29.84 7.97 -2.80
C CYS A 558 29.75 7.88 -1.27
N ILE A 559 29.69 6.66 -0.73
CA ILE A 559 29.63 6.37 0.71
C ILE A 559 30.87 6.93 1.42
N ILE A 560 32.08 6.59 0.93
CA ILE A 560 33.34 7.03 1.52
C ILE A 560 33.43 8.56 1.51
N ARG A 561 33.13 9.22 0.38
CA ARG A 561 33.14 10.69 0.30
C ARG A 561 32.16 11.33 1.27
N LEU A 562 30.96 10.77 1.40
CA LEU A 562 29.94 11.29 2.30
C LEU A 562 30.34 11.09 3.77
N ALA A 563 30.86 9.92 4.13
CA ALA A 563 31.34 9.62 5.48
C ALA A 563 32.52 10.53 5.88
N LEU A 564 33.47 10.76 4.98
CA LEU A 564 34.57 11.70 5.20
C LEU A 564 34.07 13.15 5.37
N LYS A 565 33.06 13.56 4.59
CA LYS A 565 32.43 14.88 4.74
C LYS A 565 31.70 15.03 6.08
N LEU A 566 31.07 13.96 6.57
CA LEU A 566 30.43 13.92 7.89
C LEU A 566 31.45 13.97 9.03
N LEU A 567 32.65 13.38 8.85
CA LEU A 567 33.73 13.44 9.83
C LEU A 567 34.29 14.84 10.08
N MET A 568 34.08 15.77 9.14
CA MET A 568 34.47 17.18 9.31
C MET A 568 33.54 17.93 10.28
N ASP A 569 32.39 17.37 10.63
CA ASP A 569 31.48 17.97 11.61
C ASP A 569 31.99 17.73 13.05
N PRO A 570 32.22 18.78 13.86
CA PRO A 570 32.69 18.64 15.24
C PRO A 570 31.76 17.80 16.13
N THR A 571 30.47 17.75 15.82
CA THR A 571 29.45 17.05 16.61
C THR A 571 29.28 15.58 16.19
N ALA A 572 29.96 15.16 15.12
CA ALA A 572 29.81 13.82 14.61
C ALA A 572 30.37 12.75 15.55
N ASN A 573 29.74 11.58 15.54
CA ASN A 573 30.27 10.40 16.21
C ASN A 573 31.49 9.86 15.43
N LYS A 574 32.67 10.42 15.74
CA LYS A 574 33.95 10.09 15.08
C LYS A 574 34.22 8.58 15.09
N LEU A 575 34.02 7.90 16.22
CA LEU A 575 34.24 6.45 16.35
C LEU A 575 33.42 5.67 15.32
N THR A 576 32.13 5.95 15.22
CA THR A 576 31.23 5.24 14.29
C THR A 576 31.58 5.52 12.84
N LEU A 577 31.88 6.77 12.50
CA LEU A 577 32.21 7.17 11.13
C LEU A 577 33.59 6.69 10.68
N ILE A 578 34.62 6.73 11.54
CA ILE A 578 35.94 6.17 11.23
C ILE A 578 35.82 4.67 10.95
N LYS A 579 35.11 3.94 11.82
CA LYS A 579 34.83 2.50 11.58
C LYS A 579 34.07 2.26 10.28
N CYS A 580 33.08 3.09 9.98
CA CYS A 580 32.33 3.04 8.71
C CYS A 580 33.27 3.21 7.51
N VAL A 581 34.13 4.24 7.50
CA VAL A 581 35.10 4.48 6.43
C VAL A 581 36.03 3.29 6.23
N VAL A 582 36.63 2.77 7.31
CA VAL A 582 37.55 1.61 7.25
C VAL A 582 36.84 0.38 6.70
N ASN A 583 35.62 0.09 7.18
CA ASN A 583 34.84 -1.06 6.70
C ASN A 583 34.49 -0.96 5.20
N HIS A 584 34.21 0.25 4.69
CA HIS A 584 33.93 0.45 3.27
C HIS A 584 35.19 0.31 2.41
N PHE A 585 36.35 0.76 2.88
CA PHE A 585 37.62 0.47 2.20
C PHE A 585 37.95 -1.03 2.22
N GLN A 586 37.69 -1.74 3.33
CA GLN A 586 37.85 -3.18 3.40
C GLN A 586 36.91 -3.90 2.41
N THR A 587 35.66 -3.47 2.33
CA THR A 587 34.69 -3.96 1.33
C THR A 587 35.20 -3.71 -0.09
N ALA A 588 35.76 -2.52 -0.36
CA ALA A 588 36.35 -2.21 -1.65
C ALA A 588 37.53 -3.14 -1.99
N LYS A 589 38.44 -3.40 -1.02
CA LYS A 589 39.55 -4.34 -1.21
C LYS A 589 39.07 -5.75 -1.56
N VAL A 590 38.03 -6.26 -0.89
CA VAL A 590 37.45 -7.57 -1.21
C VAL A 590 36.94 -7.61 -2.65
N LEU A 591 36.25 -6.56 -3.11
CA LEU A 591 35.78 -6.46 -4.49
C LEU A 591 36.93 -6.34 -5.50
N VAL A 592 38.01 -5.62 -5.15
CA VAL A 592 39.22 -5.53 -5.99
C VAL A 592 39.86 -6.91 -6.14
N ASN A 593 40.05 -7.65 -5.04
CA ASN A 593 40.62 -8.99 -5.09
C ASN A 593 39.77 -9.94 -5.95
N ALA A 594 38.45 -9.91 -5.78
CA ALA A 594 37.54 -10.69 -6.62
C ALA A 594 37.65 -10.30 -8.10
N ALA A 595 37.79 -9.01 -8.42
CA ALA A 595 37.99 -8.55 -9.78
C ALA A 595 39.37 -8.96 -10.36
N CYS A 596 40.42 -9.03 -9.53
CA CYS A 596 41.73 -9.59 -9.93
C CYS A 596 41.60 -11.07 -10.30
N GLU A 597 40.97 -11.87 -9.44
CA GLU A 597 40.76 -13.31 -9.67
C GLU A 597 39.95 -13.57 -10.95
N GLN A 598 38.95 -12.72 -11.22
CA GLN A 598 38.10 -12.81 -12.41
C GLN A 598 38.71 -12.14 -13.65
N LYS A 599 39.94 -11.60 -13.55
CA LYS A 599 40.61 -10.83 -14.63
C LYS A 599 39.78 -9.64 -15.15
N ALA A 600 38.93 -9.08 -14.28
CA ALA A 600 38.02 -7.98 -14.58
C ALA A 600 38.51 -6.62 -14.01
N ILE A 601 39.69 -6.57 -13.37
CA ILE A 601 40.22 -5.36 -12.73
C ILE A 601 40.32 -4.15 -13.67
N ALA A 602 40.55 -4.38 -14.97
CA ALA A 602 40.60 -3.30 -15.97
C ALA A 602 39.32 -2.44 -16.00
N LEU A 603 38.16 -3.02 -15.65
CA LEU A 603 36.88 -2.31 -15.59
C LEU A 603 36.82 -1.27 -14.46
N ILE A 604 37.58 -1.51 -13.38
CA ILE A 604 37.57 -0.71 -12.15
C ILE A 604 38.92 -0.08 -11.82
N ILE A 605 39.90 -0.14 -12.72
CA ILE A 605 41.27 0.31 -12.45
C ILE A 605 41.33 1.79 -12.03
N LYS A 606 40.46 2.63 -12.60
CA LYS A 606 40.30 4.04 -12.22
C LYS A 606 39.73 4.17 -10.79
N ASP A 607 38.87 3.25 -10.38
CA ASP A 607 38.33 3.19 -9.03
C ASP A 607 39.38 2.76 -8.03
N VAL A 608 40.18 1.72 -8.33
CA VAL A 608 41.32 1.31 -7.51
C VAL A 608 42.30 2.46 -7.33
N SER A 609 42.63 3.17 -8.43
CA SER A 609 43.49 4.36 -8.42
C SER A 609 42.98 5.47 -7.51
N TRP A 610 41.66 5.68 -7.46
CA TRP A 610 41.05 6.65 -6.56
C TRP A 610 41.04 6.16 -5.11
N LEU A 611 40.74 4.88 -4.89
CA LEU A 611 40.62 4.27 -3.57
C LEU A 611 41.95 4.30 -2.80
N TRP A 612 43.05 3.85 -3.40
CA TRP A 612 44.34 3.82 -2.66
C TRP A 612 44.81 5.24 -2.29
N ARG A 613 44.67 6.22 -3.19
CA ARG A 613 45.01 7.63 -2.89
C ARG A 613 44.14 8.18 -1.78
N THR A 614 42.85 7.88 -1.81
CA THR A 614 41.91 8.36 -0.80
C THR A 614 42.16 7.70 0.55
N ALA A 615 42.44 6.40 0.60
CA ALA A 615 42.81 5.69 1.82
C ALA A 615 44.12 6.26 2.41
N TYR A 616 45.14 6.48 1.57
CA TYR A 616 46.41 7.06 1.98
C TYR A 616 46.24 8.47 2.55
N ASN A 617 45.57 9.36 1.82
CA ASN A 617 45.36 10.74 2.27
C ASN A 617 44.49 10.80 3.54
N CYS A 618 43.49 9.90 3.64
CA CYS A 618 42.67 9.76 4.84
C CYS A 618 43.51 9.32 6.04
N ALA A 619 44.41 8.36 5.87
CA ALA A 619 45.33 7.92 6.92
C ALA A 619 46.28 9.04 7.35
N VAL A 620 46.87 9.77 6.40
CA VAL A 620 47.75 10.92 6.67
C VAL A 620 47.02 12.01 7.46
N GLN A 621 45.79 12.37 7.06
CA GLN A 621 44.96 13.31 7.82
C GLN A 621 44.61 12.74 9.21
N GLY A 622 44.34 11.44 9.29
CA GLY A 622 44.07 10.75 10.55
C GLY A 622 45.23 10.86 11.54
N CYS A 623 46.49 10.83 11.07
CA CYS A 623 47.66 11.01 11.93
C CYS A 623 47.66 12.35 12.69
N SER A 624 47.08 13.42 12.14
CA SER A 624 46.96 14.71 12.83
C SER A 624 45.67 14.85 13.62
N ASP A 625 44.57 14.27 13.13
CA ASP A 625 43.23 14.64 13.59
C ASP A 625 42.53 13.57 14.44
N TRP A 626 42.99 12.31 14.40
CA TRP A 626 42.32 11.14 14.98
C TRP A 626 43.13 10.53 16.13
N GLU A 627 43.41 11.34 17.15
CA GLU A 627 44.05 10.89 18.39
C GLU A 627 43.26 9.74 19.04
N GLY A 628 43.95 8.66 19.41
CA GLY A 628 43.34 7.45 19.98
C GLY A 628 42.78 6.44 18.96
N TYR A 629 42.99 6.66 17.66
CA TYR A 629 42.55 5.75 16.58
C TYR A 629 43.71 5.16 15.76
N GLN A 630 44.86 4.94 16.40
CA GLN A 630 46.10 4.47 15.77
C GLN A 630 45.88 3.16 14.98
N GLU A 631 45.10 2.22 15.51
CA GLU A 631 44.78 0.97 14.82
C GLU A 631 44.01 1.21 13.50
N GLN A 632 43.04 2.14 13.48
CA GLN A 632 42.27 2.45 12.29
C GLN A 632 43.09 3.22 11.26
N ILE A 633 43.97 4.13 11.70
CA ILE A 633 44.92 4.84 10.84
C ILE A 633 45.89 3.84 10.18
N SER A 634 46.47 2.93 10.96
CA SER A 634 47.32 1.86 10.45
C SER A 634 46.59 0.96 9.45
N ALA A 635 45.34 0.59 9.74
CA ALA A 635 44.52 -0.19 8.82
C ALA A 635 44.25 0.55 7.50
N LEU A 636 44.06 1.87 7.51
CA LEU A 636 43.92 2.66 6.27
C LEU A 636 45.21 2.70 5.45
N PHE A 637 46.39 2.78 6.09
CA PHE A 637 47.66 2.65 5.40
C PHE A 637 47.85 1.24 4.79
N ASP A 638 47.45 0.19 5.51
CA ASP A 638 47.47 -1.18 4.96
C ASP A 638 46.55 -1.32 3.76
N LEU A 639 45.32 -0.80 3.86
CA LEU A 639 44.35 -0.79 2.77
C LEU A 639 44.89 -0.03 1.56
N ALA A 640 45.49 1.14 1.78
CA ALA A 640 46.12 1.93 0.73
C ALA A 640 47.24 1.14 0.04
N ARG A 641 48.12 0.50 0.83
CA ARG A 641 49.19 -0.36 0.33
C ARG A 641 48.64 -1.51 -0.52
N ASP A 642 47.67 -2.26 0.00
CA ASP A 642 47.18 -3.47 -0.68
C ASP A 642 46.44 -3.11 -1.99
N LEU A 643 45.67 -2.02 -1.98
CA LEU A 643 45.03 -1.49 -3.20
C LEU A 643 46.06 -0.97 -4.20
N LEU A 644 47.16 -0.37 -3.73
CA LEU A 644 48.25 0.11 -4.58
C LEU A 644 49.04 -1.06 -5.20
N ILE A 645 49.28 -2.14 -4.46
CA ILE A 645 49.88 -3.38 -4.99
C ILE A 645 49.00 -3.92 -6.13
N ALA A 646 47.71 -4.10 -5.89
CA ALA A 646 46.77 -4.60 -6.90
C ALA A 646 46.74 -3.69 -8.15
N TYR A 647 46.83 -2.37 -7.97
CA TYR A 647 46.94 -1.41 -9.06
C TYR A 647 48.23 -1.58 -9.88
N CYS A 648 49.37 -1.74 -9.20
CA CYS A 648 50.68 -1.89 -9.85
C CYS A 648 50.77 -3.19 -10.63
N GLU A 649 50.35 -4.32 -10.04
CA GLU A 649 50.36 -5.64 -10.68
C GLU A 649 49.44 -5.73 -11.91
N SER A 650 48.40 -4.91 -11.94
CA SER A 650 47.41 -4.90 -13.02
C SER A 650 47.71 -3.86 -14.11
N SER A 651 48.73 -3.03 -13.92
CA SER A 651 49.13 -2.04 -14.91
C SER A 651 49.84 -2.72 -16.08
N PRO A 652 49.39 -2.51 -17.34
CA PRO A 652 50.08 -3.03 -18.52
C PRO A 652 51.35 -2.22 -18.87
N VAL A 653 51.58 -1.10 -18.18
CA VAL A 653 52.72 -0.20 -18.38
C VAL A 653 53.61 -0.26 -17.14
N GLU A 654 54.91 -0.08 -17.36
CA GLU A 654 55.91 0.05 -16.31
C GLU A 654 55.47 1.10 -15.27
N VAL A 655 55.50 0.68 -14.01
CA VAL A 655 54.94 1.43 -12.89
C VAL A 655 55.92 2.55 -12.51
N ASP A 656 55.39 3.76 -12.36
CA ASP A 656 56.18 4.94 -11.99
C ASP A 656 56.94 4.75 -10.66
N SER A 657 58.12 5.35 -10.57
CA SER A 657 58.95 5.38 -9.36
C SER A 657 58.21 6.00 -8.17
N ASP A 658 57.38 7.01 -8.41
CA ASP A 658 56.56 7.69 -7.38
C ASP A 658 55.56 6.73 -6.71
N LEU A 659 55.00 5.76 -7.45
CA LEU A 659 54.07 4.77 -6.90
C LEU A 659 54.78 3.84 -5.91
N HIS A 660 56.04 3.49 -6.18
CA HIS A 660 56.85 2.70 -5.26
C HIS A 660 57.18 3.48 -3.98
N VAL A 661 57.43 4.78 -4.09
CA VAL A 661 57.60 5.67 -2.91
C VAL A 661 56.33 5.68 -2.05
N HIS A 662 55.14 5.82 -2.65
CA HIS A 662 53.87 5.74 -1.91
C HIS A 662 53.63 4.35 -1.28
N LEU A 663 54.02 3.28 -1.96
CA LEU A 663 53.92 1.91 -1.44
C LEU A 663 54.79 1.73 -0.19
N ILE A 664 56.02 2.24 -0.23
CA ILE A 664 56.94 2.22 0.91
C ILE A 664 56.39 3.08 2.05
N ASN A 665 55.96 4.30 1.76
CA ASN A 665 55.40 5.20 2.77
C ASN A 665 54.18 4.59 3.48
N ALA A 666 53.26 3.99 2.71
CA ALA A 666 52.08 3.32 3.27
C ALA A 666 52.49 2.10 4.12
N SER A 667 53.42 1.27 3.62
CA SER A 667 53.92 0.10 4.36
C SER A 667 54.57 0.49 5.68
N PHE A 668 55.49 1.46 5.64
CA PHE A 668 56.21 1.95 6.81
C PHE A 668 55.28 2.62 7.81
N SER A 669 54.37 3.48 7.35
CA SER A 669 53.46 4.22 8.23
C SER A 669 52.46 3.29 8.94
N GLY A 670 51.94 2.28 8.24
CA GLY A 670 51.04 1.28 8.82
C GLY A 670 51.69 0.52 9.99
N VAL A 671 52.91 0.02 9.77
CA VAL A 671 53.71 -0.67 10.80
C VAL A 671 54.09 0.27 11.94
N SER A 672 54.56 1.48 11.62
CA SER A 672 54.95 2.48 12.63
C SER A 672 53.80 2.81 13.57
N GLY A 673 52.59 3.00 13.04
CA GLY A 673 51.39 3.25 13.85
C GLY A 673 51.08 2.11 14.82
N ARG A 674 51.28 0.85 14.42
CA ARG A 674 51.12 -0.31 15.31
C ARG A 674 52.22 -0.44 16.36
N VAL A 675 53.46 -0.08 16.02
CA VAL A 675 54.56 0.01 17.01
C VAL A 675 54.24 1.06 18.06
N PHE A 676 53.76 2.24 17.66
CA PHE A 676 53.36 3.28 18.62
C PHE A 676 52.18 2.85 19.50
N ALA A 677 51.17 2.19 18.92
CA ALA A 677 50.08 1.60 19.70
C ALA A 677 50.56 0.54 20.70
N ALA A 678 51.53 -0.31 20.30
CA ALA A 678 52.14 -1.30 21.19
C ALA A 678 52.91 -0.65 22.35
N ARG A 679 53.61 0.48 22.11
CA ARG A 679 54.31 1.25 23.15
C ARG A 679 53.35 1.85 24.18
N GLU A 680 52.19 2.37 23.74
CA GLU A 680 51.13 2.87 24.62
C GLU A 680 50.55 1.75 25.49
N LEU A 681 50.31 0.57 24.91
CA LEU A 681 49.84 -0.62 25.63
C LEU A 681 50.85 -1.15 26.66
N LYS A 682 52.14 -1.17 26.32
CA LYS A 682 53.22 -1.51 27.26
C LYS A 682 53.24 -0.56 28.46
N SER A 683 53.10 0.75 28.21
CA SER A 683 53.10 1.77 29.26
C SER A 683 51.90 1.65 30.21
N SER A 684 50.79 1.09 29.74
CA SER A 684 49.58 0.82 30.53
C SER A 684 49.57 -0.57 31.20
N GLY A 685 50.63 -1.37 31.05
CA GLY A 685 50.79 -2.67 31.70
C GLY A 685 50.07 -3.84 31.02
N ASN A 686 49.48 -3.64 29.83
CA ASN A 686 48.82 -4.69 29.05
C ASN A 686 49.73 -5.11 27.87
N SER A 687 50.56 -6.14 28.09
CA SER A 687 51.39 -6.71 27.02
C SER A 687 50.80 -8.03 26.52
N ASP A 688 50.27 -8.02 25.30
CA ASP A 688 49.83 -9.23 24.59
C ASP A 688 50.99 -9.77 23.73
N VAL A 689 51.59 -10.86 24.21
CA VAL A 689 52.74 -11.52 23.57
C VAL A 689 52.43 -11.97 22.14
N ASN A 690 51.19 -12.38 21.86
CA ASN A 690 50.82 -12.82 20.51
C ASN A 690 50.78 -11.64 19.53
N ARG A 691 50.20 -10.51 19.94
CA ARG A 691 50.21 -9.28 19.12
C ARG A 691 51.62 -8.76 18.85
N LEU A 692 52.52 -8.87 19.83
CA LEU A 692 53.92 -8.50 19.63
C LEU A 692 54.61 -9.42 18.61
N ARG A 693 54.30 -10.72 18.63
CA ARG A 693 54.82 -11.67 17.62
C ARG A 693 54.27 -11.36 16.23
N ASP A 694 52.99 -11.07 16.11
CA ASP A 694 52.38 -10.67 14.83
C ASP A 694 53.04 -9.38 14.32
N LEU A 695 53.21 -8.38 15.17
CA LEU A 695 53.89 -7.13 14.83
C LEU A 695 55.35 -7.36 14.39
N ALA A 696 56.10 -8.26 15.03
CA ALA A 696 57.45 -8.64 14.61
C ALA A 696 57.46 -9.19 13.17
N THR A 697 56.51 -10.07 12.85
CA THR A 697 56.38 -10.63 11.50
C THR A 697 56.02 -9.58 10.46
N GLU A 698 55.17 -8.61 10.82
CA GLU A 698 54.79 -7.51 9.94
C GLU A 698 55.95 -6.54 9.68
N ILE A 699 56.74 -6.21 10.72
CA ILE A 699 57.95 -5.39 10.58
C ILE A 699 58.92 -6.06 9.60
N LYS A 700 59.18 -7.36 9.80
CA LYS A 700 60.05 -8.16 8.91
C LYS A 700 59.54 -8.18 7.47
N THR A 701 58.23 -8.34 7.28
CA THR A 701 57.60 -8.32 5.95
C THR A 701 57.70 -6.96 5.29
N CYS A 702 57.50 -5.88 6.04
CA CYS A 702 57.65 -4.50 5.56
C CYS A 702 59.10 -4.23 5.14
N ARG A 703 60.06 -4.65 5.97
CA ARG A 703 61.49 -4.55 5.68
C ARG A 703 61.87 -5.27 4.39
N ALA A 704 61.48 -6.54 4.24
CA ALA A 704 61.77 -7.32 3.04
C ALA A 704 61.25 -6.63 1.76
N ARG A 705 60.03 -6.08 1.82
CA ARG A 705 59.44 -5.32 0.70
C ARG A 705 60.25 -4.06 0.34
N ILE A 706 60.70 -3.31 1.36
CA ILE A 706 61.50 -2.11 1.13
C ILE A 706 62.85 -2.47 0.50
N VAL A 707 63.52 -3.51 1.00
CA VAL A 707 64.78 -4.02 0.46
C VAL A 707 64.62 -4.44 -1.00
N GLU A 708 63.56 -5.18 -1.34
CA GLU A 708 63.28 -5.60 -2.72
C GLU A 708 63.18 -4.41 -3.69
N VAL A 709 62.56 -3.29 -3.26
CA VAL A 709 62.46 -2.08 -4.09
C VAL A 709 63.82 -1.38 -4.25
N ILE A 710 64.64 -1.37 -3.19
CA ILE A 710 66.00 -0.81 -3.22
C ILE A 710 66.89 -1.62 -4.18
N GLU A 711 66.86 -2.95 -4.08
CA GLU A 711 67.69 -3.86 -4.89
C GLU A 711 67.34 -3.79 -6.38
N LYS A 712 66.07 -3.55 -6.72
CA LYS A 712 65.63 -3.36 -8.11
C LYS A 712 66.04 -2.01 -8.69
N HIS A 713 66.66 -1.12 -7.91
CA HIS A 713 67.11 0.22 -8.33
C HIS A 713 66.01 1.07 -9.01
N ILE A 714 64.76 0.90 -8.59
CA ILE A 714 63.59 1.58 -9.18
C ILE A 714 63.58 3.08 -8.86
N ILE A 715 64.11 3.46 -7.70
CA ILE A 715 64.06 4.83 -7.19
C ILE A 715 65.37 5.53 -7.52
N VAL A 716 65.29 6.46 -8.47
CA VAL A 716 66.44 7.18 -9.02
C VAL A 716 66.71 8.48 -8.27
N ASP A 717 65.69 9.08 -7.65
CA ASP A 717 65.86 10.31 -6.88
C ASP A 717 66.69 10.08 -5.61
N ARG A 718 67.73 10.91 -5.45
CA ARG A 718 68.70 10.76 -4.36
C ARG A 718 68.08 11.08 -3.00
N SER A 719 67.12 12.01 -2.93
CA SER A 719 66.49 12.39 -1.66
C SER A 719 65.55 11.28 -1.17
N ASP A 720 64.80 10.68 -2.08
CA ASP A 720 63.94 9.54 -1.79
C ASP A 720 64.71 8.28 -1.41
N SER A 721 65.81 8.01 -2.11
CA SER A 721 66.70 6.88 -1.78
C SER A 721 67.22 6.97 -0.34
N VAL A 722 67.70 8.15 0.08
CA VAL A 722 68.16 8.40 1.45
C VAL A 722 67.01 8.25 2.46
N ARG A 723 65.84 8.82 2.17
CA ARG A 723 64.66 8.71 3.04
C ARG A 723 64.23 7.25 3.26
N ILE A 724 64.29 6.43 2.23
CA ILE A 724 63.90 5.02 2.31
C ILE A 724 64.92 4.21 3.13
N GLN A 725 66.20 4.53 3.01
CA GLN A 725 67.22 3.97 3.90
C GLN A 725 66.95 4.33 5.36
N TYR A 726 66.53 5.55 5.66
CA TYR A 726 66.09 5.92 7.02
C TYR A 726 64.89 5.11 7.52
N PHE A 727 63.90 4.81 6.66
CA PHE A 727 62.79 3.93 7.04
C PHE A 727 63.27 2.51 7.37
N LEU A 728 64.18 1.96 6.57
CA LEU A 728 64.75 0.63 6.80
C LEU A 728 65.48 0.57 8.16
N HIS A 729 66.31 1.57 8.44
CA HIS A 729 67.00 1.72 9.72
C HIS A 729 66.03 1.87 10.89
N THR A 730 64.96 2.65 10.73
CA THR A 730 63.93 2.79 11.77
C THR A 730 63.19 1.47 12.02
N LEU A 731 62.89 0.70 10.98
CA LEU A 731 62.29 -0.63 11.11
C LEU A 731 63.21 -1.60 11.85
N HIS A 732 64.53 -1.54 11.66
CA HIS A 732 65.47 -2.34 12.45
C HIS A 732 65.42 -2.00 13.94
N VAL A 733 65.29 -0.71 14.29
CA VAL A 733 65.11 -0.30 15.68
C VAL A 733 63.79 -0.85 16.23
N PHE A 734 62.69 -0.75 15.47
CA PHE A 734 61.39 -1.30 15.87
C PHE A 734 61.42 -2.82 16.03
N GLU A 735 62.05 -3.56 15.11
CA GLU A 735 62.19 -5.02 15.17
C GLU A 735 62.98 -5.41 16.43
N THR A 736 64.09 -4.72 16.71
CA THR A 736 64.88 -4.91 17.94
C THR A 736 64.02 -4.67 19.17
N GLU A 737 63.28 -3.56 19.21
CA GLU A 737 62.44 -3.21 20.35
C GLU A 737 61.40 -4.30 20.66
N ILE A 738 60.67 -4.81 19.65
CA ILE A 738 59.67 -5.85 19.94
C ILE A 738 60.33 -7.20 20.24
N LEU A 739 61.46 -7.56 19.61
CA LEU A 739 62.18 -8.79 19.92
C LEU A 739 62.74 -8.80 21.35
N VAL A 740 63.27 -7.66 21.82
CA VAL A 740 63.71 -7.47 23.21
C VAL A 740 62.53 -7.63 24.17
N GLN A 741 61.36 -7.06 23.85
CA GLN A 741 60.14 -7.26 24.64
C GLN A 741 59.68 -8.72 24.66
N LEU A 742 59.84 -9.44 23.56
CA LEU A 742 59.54 -10.87 23.44
C LEU A 742 60.62 -11.76 24.08
N LYS A 743 61.76 -11.20 24.48
CA LYS A 743 62.95 -11.91 24.98
C LYS A 743 63.55 -12.90 23.96
N GLU A 744 63.40 -12.59 22.68
CA GLU A 744 63.90 -13.38 21.54
C GLU A 744 65.35 -12.98 21.23
N TRP A 745 66.24 -13.19 22.19
CA TRP A 745 67.60 -12.65 22.19
C TRP A 745 68.47 -13.13 21.01
N ASP A 746 68.33 -14.38 20.59
CA ASP A 746 69.07 -14.93 19.45
C ASP A 746 68.72 -14.20 18.15
N GLN A 747 67.44 -13.83 17.99
CA GLN A 747 66.97 -13.06 16.83
C GLN A 747 67.49 -11.63 16.83
N VAL A 748 67.66 -11.03 18.02
CA VAL A 748 68.28 -9.70 18.16
C VAL A 748 69.73 -9.72 17.67
N LEU A 749 70.51 -10.73 18.06
CA LEU A 749 71.90 -10.85 17.60
C LEU A 749 72.01 -11.07 16.08
N LEU A 750 71.11 -11.88 15.50
CA LEU A 750 71.04 -12.05 14.04
C LEU A 750 70.69 -10.74 13.33
N LEU A 751 69.76 -9.97 13.88
CA LEU A 751 69.37 -8.67 13.34
C LEU A 751 70.54 -7.67 13.40
N VAL A 752 71.28 -7.65 14.50
CA VAL A 752 72.47 -6.78 14.64
C VAL A 752 73.56 -7.12 13.61
N ASP A 753 73.81 -8.41 13.33
CA ASP A 753 74.75 -8.83 12.27
C ASP A 753 74.27 -8.46 10.86
N ASP A 754 72.96 -8.43 10.64
CA ASP A 754 72.38 -7.98 9.37
C ASP A 754 72.60 -6.47 9.17
N ILE A 755 72.42 -5.68 10.23
CA ILE A 755 72.67 -4.23 10.23
C ILE A 755 74.16 -3.92 10.03
N ALA A 756 75.08 -4.80 10.49
CA ALA A 756 76.55 -4.69 10.29
C ALA A 756 76.94 -4.45 8.83
N LYS A 757 76.11 -4.94 7.90
CA LYS A 757 76.32 -4.81 6.45
C LYS A 757 75.72 -3.52 5.87
N GLY A 758 75.07 -2.69 6.70
CA GLY A 758 74.18 -1.59 6.33
C GLY A 758 74.80 -0.19 6.14
N GLY A 759 76.09 -0.10 5.81
CA GLY A 759 76.77 1.16 5.45
C GLY A 759 76.74 2.28 6.52
N PRO A 760 77.15 3.52 6.17
CA PRO A 760 77.36 4.60 7.15
C PRO A 760 76.07 5.12 7.83
N LEU A 761 74.90 4.92 7.24
CA LEU A 761 73.62 5.37 7.83
C LEU A 761 73.17 4.52 9.02
N ALA A 762 73.82 3.38 9.26
CA ALA A 762 73.50 2.47 10.36
C ALA A 762 73.86 3.00 11.76
N ILE A 763 74.73 4.01 11.89
CA ILE A 763 75.23 4.51 13.19
C ILE A 763 74.09 4.91 14.14
N GLY A 764 73.13 5.70 13.67
CA GLY A 764 71.98 6.09 14.51
C GLY A 764 71.10 4.89 14.90
N THR A 765 71.06 3.85 14.07
CA THR A 765 70.34 2.59 14.36
C THR A 765 71.01 1.86 15.51
N TYR A 766 72.34 1.76 15.46
CA TYR A 766 73.16 1.13 16.48
C TYR A 766 73.02 1.81 17.84
N GLU A 767 73.07 3.14 17.87
CA GLU A 767 72.89 3.90 19.11
C GLU A 767 71.54 3.58 19.75
N ALA A 768 70.46 3.58 18.96
CA ALA A 768 69.14 3.23 19.45
C ALA A 768 69.06 1.78 19.93
N ILE A 769 69.70 0.83 19.25
CA ILE A 769 69.74 -0.58 19.67
C ILE A 769 70.52 -0.75 20.97
N ALA A 770 71.69 -0.09 21.12
CA ALA A 770 72.45 -0.10 22.36
C ALA A 770 71.61 0.45 23.52
N ASP A 771 70.95 1.59 23.32
CA ASP A 771 70.10 2.19 24.35
C ASP A 771 68.94 1.27 24.75
N ILE A 772 68.30 0.60 23.78
CA ILE A 772 67.24 -0.40 24.05
C ILE A 772 67.79 -1.57 24.87
N LEU A 773 68.92 -2.15 24.45
CA LEU A 773 69.54 -3.28 25.14
C LEU A 773 70.04 -2.92 26.54
N TRP A 774 70.55 -1.70 26.71
CA TRP A 774 71.08 -1.20 27.98
C TRP A 774 69.97 -0.86 28.97
N ALA A 775 68.83 -0.36 28.49
CA ALA A 775 67.68 -0.03 29.33
C ALA A 775 66.94 -1.27 29.84
N GLU A 776 67.02 -2.40 29.13
CA GLU A 776 66.29 -3.62 29.47
C GLU A 776 67.02 -4.44 30.54
N LYS A 777 66.39 -4.59 31.72
CA LYS A 777 67.02 -5.22 32.90
C LYS A 777 67.25 -6.72 32.74
N ASP A 778 66.41 -7.37 31.95
CA ASP A 778 66.46 -8.81 31.70
C ASP A 778 67.41 -9.17 30.54
N CYS A 779 68.11 -8.19 29.96
CA CYS A 779 69.02 -8.40 28.83
C CYS A 779 70.23 -9.26 29.24
N PRO A 780 70.45 -10.43 28.59
CA PRO A 780 71.61 -11.26 28.85
C PRO A 780 72.91 -10.52 28.52
N VAL A 781 73.90 -10.63 29.40
CA VAL A 781 75.19 -9.94 29.27
C VAL A 781 75.88 -10.23 27.93
N ASN A 782 75.77 -11.46 27.42
CA ASN A 782 76.31 -11.84 26.11
C ASN A 782 75.63 -11.12 24.94
N VAL A 783 74.34 -10.78 25.06
CA VAL A 783 73.57 -10.06 24.04
C VAL A 783 73.92 -8.59 24.07
N LEU A 784 74.01 -8.00 25.27
CA LEU A 784 74.45 -6.61 25.45
C LEU A 784 75.88 -6.41 24.92
N CYS A 785 76.80 -7.31 25.27
CA CYS A 785 78.16 -7.31 24.71
C CYS A 785 78.14 -7.49 23.19
N GLY A 786 77.41 -8.48 22.66
CA GLY A 786 77.34 -8.73 21.22
C GLY A 786 76.80 -7.51 20.44
N GLY A 787 75.79 -6.84 20.98
CA GLY A 787 75.28 -5.57 20.48
C GLY A 787 76.37 -4.49 20.45
N LEU A 788 76.96 -4.16 21.60
CA LEU A 788 78.00 -3.13 21.72
C LEU A 788 79.22 -3.41 20.83
N GLU A 789 79.63 -4.68 20.70
CA GLU A 789 80.74 -5.10 19.86
C GLU A 789 80.45 -4.87 18.38
N ALA A 790 79.25 -5.23 17.91
CA ALA A 790 78.86 -5.00 16.53
C ALA A 790 78.83 -3.51 16.18
N ILE A 791 78.38 -2.67 17.12
CA ILE A 791 78.41 -1.22 16.98
C ILE A 791 79.85 -0.71 16.85
N LEU A 792 80.74 -1.14 17.74
CA LEU A 792 82.14 -0.74 17.73
C LEU A 792 82.81 -1.11 16.40
N LEU A 793 82.61 -2.34 15.92
CA LEU A 793 83.15 -2.85 14.67
C LEU A 793 82.60 -2.09 13.45
N ALA A 794 81.27 -1.99 13.33
CA ALA A 794 80.64 -1.32 12.20
C ALA A 794 81.01 0.17 12.12
N SER A 795 81.32 0.80 13.25
CA SER A 795 81.70 2.20 13.29
C SER A 795 83.17 2.44 12.93
N LEU A 796 84.05 1.49 13.26
CA LEU A 796 85.45 1.48 12.82
C LEU A 796 85.54 1.25 11.30
N ASP A 797 84.78 0.29 10.77
CA ASP A 797 84.79 -0.05 9.34
C ASP A 797 84.32 1.10 8.44
N ASN A 798 83.49 2.01 8.96
CA ASN A 798 82.91 3.12 8.22
C ASN A 798 83.50 4.51 8.58
N ASN A 799 84.53 4.59 9.44
CA ASN A 799 85.10 5.85 9.97
C ASN A 799 84.05 6.84 10.50
N ALA A 800 83.02 6.31 11.15
CA ALA A 800 81.75 7.03 11.25
C ALA A 800 81.42 7.49 12.68
N LEU A 801 82.17 7.02 13.68
CA LEU A 801 81.99 7.42 15.07
C LEU A 801 82.91 8.56 15.49
N SER A 802 82.41 9.45 16.36
CA SER A 802 83.27 10.34 17.12
C SER A 802 84.13 9.55 18.11
N VAL A 803 85.35 10.05 18.34
CA VAL A 803 86.31 9.40 19.26
C VAL A 803 85.74 9.34 20.69
N GLU A 804 84.92 10.32 21.05
CA GLU A 804 84.22 10.37 22.33
C GLU A 804 83.24 9.20 22.51
N LYS A 805 82.36 8.96 21.54
CA LYS A 805 81.39 7.85 21.63
C LYS A 805 82.11 6.49 21.62
N PHE A 806 83.16 6.37 20.82
CA PHE A 806 83.99 5.16 20.75
C PHE A 806 84.55 4.81 22.12
N SER A 807 85.14 5.80 22.80
CA SER A 807 85.74 5.61 24.11
C SER A 807 84.73 5.17 25.18
N ARG A 808 83.51 5.72 25.15
CA ARG A 808 82.43 5.35 26.08
C ARG A 808 81.96 3.91 25.88
N TRP A 809 81.75 3.47 24.64
CA TRP A 809 81.32 2.09 24.37
C TRP A 809 82.42 1.08 24.65
N LEU A 810 83.67 1.41 24.33
CA LEU A 810 84.81 0.57 24.63
C LEU A 810 84.97 0.37 26.15
N ARG A 811 84.83 1.46 26.94
CA ARG A 811 84.80 1.37 28.40
C ARG A 811 83.68 0.44 28.88
N ALA A 812 82.46 0.58 28.34
CA ALA A 812 81.33 -0.26 28.71
C ALA A 812 81.61 -1.75 28.43
N ILE A 813 82.11 -2.08 27.23
CA ILE A 813 82.50 -3.45 26.84
C ILE A 813 83.57 -4.00 27.79
N CYS A 814 84.68 -3.27 27.97
CA CYS A 814 85.76 -3.69 28.85
C CYS A 814 85.28 -3.90 30.30
N THR A 815 84.43 -3.01 30.82
CA THR A 815 83.88 -3.14 32.18
C THR A 815 83.06 -4.40 32.33
N ILE A 816 82.19 -4.69 31.36
CA ILE A 816 81.32 -5.89 31.39
C ILE A 816 82.15 -7.18 31.27
N ILE A 817 83.12 -7.21 30.35
CA ILE A 817 83.97 -8.38 30.12
C ILE A 817 84.86 -8.64 31.34
N LEU A 818 85.51 -7.60 31.89
CA LEU A 818 86.38 -7.73 33.05
C LEU A 818 85.62 -8.13 34.32
N ALA A 819 84.36 -7.73 34.48
CA ALA A 819 83.54 -8.16 35.63
C ALA A 819 83.33 -9.68 35.69
N ARG A 820 83.38 -10.39 34.56
CA ARG A 820 83.30 -11.87 34.50
C ARG A 820 84.62 -12.54 34.88
N ASN A 821 85.73 -11.85 34.66
CA ASN A 821 87.10 -12.19 35.06
C ASN A 821 87.57 -13.61 34.71
N THR A 822 87.13 -14.19 33.59
CA THR A 822 87.71 -15.45 33.09
C THR A 822 88.98 -15.20 32.26
N PRO A 823 89.89 -16.16 32.11
CA PRO A 823 91.09 -15.99 31.27
C PRO A 823 90.75 -15.60 29.81
N ALA A 824 89.71 -16.18 29.23
CA ALA A 824 89.27 -15.84 27.87
C ALA A 824 88.70 -14.40 27.80
N ASP A 825 87.94 -13.99 28.81
CA ASP A 825 87.37 -12.65 28.89
C ASP A 825 88.46 -11.59 29.02
N ARG A 826 89.46 -11.79 29.88
CA ARG A 826 90.59 -10.86 30.02
C ARG A 826 91.45 -10.78 28.76
N ILE A 827 91.69 -11.89 28.05
CA ILE A 827 92.35 -11.89 26.73
C ILE A 827 91.54 -11.07 25.70
N LYS A 828 90.20 -11.13 25.77
CA LYS A 828 89.34 -10.33 24.89
C LYS A 828 89.38 -8.84 25.27
N ALA A 829 89.35 -8.54 26.57
CA ALA A 829 89.40 -7.16 27.08
C ALA A 829 90.72 -6.45 26.74
N ILE A 830 91.87 -7.13 26.88
CA ILE A 830 93.16 -6.55 26.48
C ILE A 830 93.20 -6.21 24.98
N GLY A 831 92.52 -7.00 24.14
CA GLY A 831 92.38 -6.70 22.71
C GLY A 831 91.64 -5.38 22.45
N TYR A 832 90.56 -5.08 23.20
CA TYR A 832 89.89 -3.78 23.10
C TYR A 832 90.76 -2.64 23.63
N VAL A 833 91.52 -2.87 24.71
CA VAL A 833 92.46 -1.87 25.22
C VAL A 833 93.54 -1.54 24.19
N GLU A 834 94.07 -2.55 23.49
CA GLU A 834 95.01 -2.36 22.37
C GLU A 834 94.37 -1.60 21.20
N GLN A 835 93.10 -1.87 20.87
CA GLN A 835 92.35 -1.08 19.88
C GLN A 835 92.22 0.39 20.31
N ALA A 836 91.94 0.65 21.59
CA ALA A 836 91.88 2.01 22.12
C ALA A 836 93.22 2.74 21.97
N VAL A 837 94.35 2.05 22.18
CA VAL A 837 95.70 2.59 21.95
C VAL A 837 95.89 2.98 20.49
N THR A 838 95.49 2.11 19.54
CA THR A 838 95.58 2.43 18.10
C THR A 838 94.76 3.68 17.75
N VAL A 839 93.54 3.82 18.29
CA VAL A 839 92.72 5.02 18.09
C VAL A 839 93.35 6.25 18.76
N MET A 840 93.94 6.10 19.95
CA MET A 840 94.68 7.19 20.61
C MET A 840 95.84 7.67 19.75
N GLU A 841 96.63 6.76 19.18
CA GLU A 841 97.76 7.05 18.27
C GLU A 841 97.31 7.79 17.00
N GLN A 842 96.19 7.38 16.42
CA GLN A 842 95.60 8.02 15.25
C GLN A 842 94.95 9.38 15.56
N SER A 843 94.47 9.58 16.79
CA SER A 843 93.78 10.80 17.23
C SER A 843 94.69 11.95 17.69
N ILE A 844 96.02 11.76 17.73
CA ILE A 844 96.97 12.78 18.23
C ILE A 844 96.96 14.05 17.35
N GLU A 845 96.72 13.89 16.05
CA GLU A 845 96.74 14.97 15.06
C GLU A 845 95.34 15.44 14.62
N ASN A 846 94.27 14.81 15.11
CA ASN A 846 92.88 15.12 14.74
C ASN A 846 92.22 16.14 15.69
N GLU A 847 91.18 16.83 15.21
CA GLU A 847 90.41 17.82 16.01
C GLU A 847 89.66 17.20 17.20
N GLU A 848 89.40 15.88 17.18
CA GLU A 848 88.79 15.13 18.30
C GLU A 848 89.82 14.22 19.01
N PRO A 849 90.51 14.70 20.05
CA PRO A 849 91.42 13.86 20.82
C PRO A 849 90.66 12.85 21.69
N TYR A 850 91.24 11.68 21.91
CA TYR A 850 90.68 10.68 22.83
C TYR A 850 90.41 11.28 24.23
N PRO A 851 89.22 11.14 24.84
CA PRO A 851 88.88 11.83 26.10
C PRO A 851 89.85 11.50 27.25
N MET A 852 90.28 12.54 27.97
CA MET A 852 91.32 12.41 29.00
C MET A 852 90.91 11.47 30.14
N ASP A 853 89.66 11.55 30.61
CA ASP A 853 89.14 10.70 31.69
C ASP A 853 89.15 9.22 31.30
N GLU A 854 88.94 8.93 30.02
CA GLU A 854 88.99 7.56 29.48
C GLU A 854 90.42 7.04 29.38
N ARG A 855 91.40 7.91 29.07
CA ARG A 855 92.84 7.55 29.10
C ARG A 855 93.29 7.16 30.51
N PHE A 856 92.93 7.97 31.51
CA PHE A 856 93.24 7.67 32.91
C PHE A 856 92.61 6.37 33.37
N TRP A 857 91.38 6.10 32.94
CA TRP A 857 90.70 4.87 33.26
C TRP A 857 91.30 3.65 32.58
N LEU A 858 91.63 3.72 31.29
CA LEU A 858 92.31 2.63 30.58
C LEU A 858 93.67 2.34 31.20
N LEU A 859 94.44 3.38 31.58
CA LEU A 859 95.71 3.23 32.28
C LEU A 859 95.53 2.49 33.61
N SER A 860 94.61 2.97 34.44
CA SER A 860 94.35 2.40 35.77
C SER A 860 93.82 0.97 35.67
N THR A 861 92.88 0.72 34.76
CA THR A 861 92.26 -0.59 34.54
C THR A 861 93.28 -1.59 34.02
N SER A 862 94.14 -1.19 33.08
CA SER A 862 95.16 -2.08 32.53
C SER A 862 96.22 -2.43 33.56
N TYR A 863 96.65 -1.46 34.37
CA TYR A 863 97.60 -1.69 35.45
C TYR A 863 97.03 -2.62 36.54
N ASN A 864 95.80 -2.33 37.00
CA ASN A 864 95.14 -3.12 38.04
C ASN A 864 94.87 -4.55 37.58
N THR A 865 94.37 -4.75 36.36
CA THR A 865 94.12 -6.10 35.80
C THR A 865 95.43 -6.86 35.60
N GLY A 866 96.52 -6.18 35.21
CA GLY A 866 97.85 -6.77 35.13
C GLY A 866 98.38 -7.21 36.49
N PHE A 867 98.15 -6.41 37.53
CA PHE A 867 98.50 -6.74 38.91
C PHE A 867 97.70 -7.93 39.44
N GLU A 868 96.37 -7.95 39.24
CA GLU A 868 95.52 -9.09 39.60
C GLU A 868 95.98 -10.38 38.89
N SER A 869 96.38 -10.29 37.62
CA SER A 869 96.90 -11.43 36.85
C SER A 869 98.26 -11.92 37.38
N LEU A 870 99.11 -11.00 37.87
CA LEU A 870 100.38 -11.31 38.50
C LEU A 870 100.19 -12.02 39.85
N GLU A 871 99.26 -11.54 40.69
CA GLU A 871 98.88 -12.19 41.95
C GLU A 871 98.34 -13.60 41.71
N ALA A 872 97.59 -13.80 40.63
CA ALA A 872 97.09 -15.10 40.19
C ALA A 872 98.14 -15.97 39.43
N SER A 873 99.42 -15.56 39.38
CA SER A 873 100.53 -16.28 38.72
C SER A 873 100.37 -16.50 37.20
N MET A 874 99.54 -15.71 36.52
CA MET A 874 99.38 -15.75 35.06
C MET A 874 100.35 -14.77 34.40
N LEU A 875 101.64 -15.14 34.38
CA LEU A 875 102.76 -14.24 34.04
C LEU A 875 102.66 -13.63 32.63
N ASP A 876 102.29 -14.44 31.62
CA ASP A 876 102.17 -13.97 30.23
C ASP A 876 101.04 -12.94 30.06
N GLU A 877 99.93 -13.16 30.76
CA GLU A 877 98.78 -12.27 30.75
C GLU A 877 99.10 -10.96 31.50
N ALA A 878 99.68 -11.07 32.70
CA ALA A 878 100.13 -9.93 33.48
C ALA A 878 101.09 -9.03 32.68
N LYS A 879 102.07 -9.65 31.99
CA LYS A 879 103.01 -8.94 31.13
C LYS A 879 102.30 -8.12 30.05
N ARG A 880 101.36 -8.73 29.32
CA ARG A 880 100.64 -8.05 28.24
C ARG A 880 99.81 -6.86 28.75
N TRP A 881 99.16 -7.00 29.90
CA TRP A 881 98.42 -5.92 30.56
C TRP A 881 99.31 -4.76 31.00
N PHE A 882 100.48 -5.05 31.59
CA PHE A 882 101.45 -4.03 31.97
C PHE A 882 102.10 -3.33 30.78
N GLU A 883 102.35 -4.05 29.68
CA GLU A 883 102.84 -3.49 28.43
C GLU A 883 101.83 -2.48 27.86
N SER A 884 100.55 -2.87 27.74
CA SER A 884 99.49 -1.96 27.29
C SER A 884 99.32 -0.76 28.22
N SER A 885 99.37 -0.96 29.55
CA SER A 885 99.37 0.13 30.53
C SER A 885 100.54 1.11 30.31
N THR A 886 101.74 0.60 30.02
CA THR A 886 102.94 1.43 29.79
C THR A 886 102.81 2.24 28.50
N ILE A 887 102.17 1.67 27.46
CA ILE A 887 101.88 2.38 26.22
C ILE A 887 100.84 3.49 26.47
N ILE A 888 99.73 3.18 27.14
CA ILE A 888 98.68 4.16 27.47
C ILE A 888 99.23 5.33 28.30
N CYS A 889 100.15 5.05 29.22
CA CYS A 889 100.78 6.07 30.07
C CYS A 889 101.38 7.23 29.27
N LYS A 890 101.90 6.99 28.05
CA LYS A 890 102.46 8.04 27.17
C LYS A 890 101.43 9.10 26.75
N PHE A 891 100.13 8.77 26.78
CA PHE A 891 99.04 9.65 26.34
C PHE A 891 98.41 10.46 27.49
N VAL A 892 98.94 10.35 28.70
CA VAL A 892 98.48 11.03 29.92
C VAL A 892 99.51 12.10 30.34
N PRO A 893 99.10 13.25 30.93
CA PRO A 893 100.04 14.31 31.34
C PRO A 893 101.16 13.80 32.26
N GLY A 894 102.42 14.08 31.91
CA GLY A 894 103.61 13.62 32.65
C GLY A 894 103.95 12.12 32.50
N GLY A 895 103.18 11.39 31.70
CA GLY A 895 103.30 9.95 31.58
C GLY A 895 104.43 9.47 30.64
N THR A 896 104.94 10.31 29.74
CA THR A 896 106.11 9.96 28.90
C THR A 896 107.40 9.79 29.70
N GLU A 897 107.62 10.58 30.76
CA GLU A 897 108.73 10.40 31.70
C GLU A 897 108.53 9.18 32.61
N SER A 898 107.29 8.94 33.04
CA SER A 898 106.92 7.81 33.90
C SER A 898 107.00 6.46 33.17
N ALA A 899 106.56 6.41 31.90
CA ALA A 899 106.66 5.24 31.03
C ALA A 899 108.12 4.88 30.73
N LYS A 900 109.01 5.87 30.52
CA LYS A 900 110.46 5.65 30.35
C LYS A 900 111.11 5.06 31.60
N LYS A 901 110.69 5.49 32.80
CA LYS A 901 111.17 4.90 34.07
C LYS A 901 110.69 3.45 34.24
N ALA A 902 109.42 3.17 33.92
CA ALA A 902 108.85 1.83 34.00
C ALA A 902 109.47 0.85 32.99
N SER A 903 109.74 1.28 31.75
CA SER A 903 110.39 0.44 30.74
C SER A 903 111.82 0.06 31.13
N VAL A 904 112.56 0.97 31.78
CA VAL A 904 113.93 0.71 32.25
C VAL A 904 113.94 -0.34 33.39
N ALA A 905 112.92 -0.35 34.25
CA ALA A 905 112.74 -1.39 35.28
C ALA A 905 112.33 -2.75 34.68
N TYR A 906 111.48 -2.76 33.64
CA TYR A 906 111.02 -4.00 32.99
C TYR A 906 112.14 -4.76 32.26
N PHE A 907 113.02 -4.04 31.55
CA PHE A 907 114.15 -4.67 30.83
C PHE A 907 115.29 -5.14 31.75
N THR A 908 115.29 -4.75 33.02
CA THR A 908 116.32 -5.19 33.97
C THR A 908 115.99 -6.53 34.66
N ASP A 909 114.72 -6.97 34.68
CA ASP A 909 114.31 -8.24 35.29
C ASP A 909 114.16 -9.42 34.30
N SER A 910 114.04 -9.18 32.99
CA SER A 910 114.06 -10.25 31.97
C SER A 910 115.42 -10.98 31.82
N SER A 911 116.43 -10.58 32.59
CA SER A 911 117.74 -11.25 32.71
C SER A 911 117.84 -12.22 33.88
N ILE A 912 116.73 -12.52 34.59
CA ILE A 912 116.69 -13.55 35.63
C ILE A 912 115.54 -14.52 35.33
N HIS A 913 115.71 -15.33 34.28
CA HIS A 913 115.43 -16.76 34.32
C HIS A 913 116.35 -17.51 33.35
#